data_AF-J1JL41-F1
#
_entry.id   AF-J1JL41-F1
#
_cell.length_a   1.000
_cell.length_b   1.000
_cell.length_c   1.000
_cell.angle_alpha   90.00
_cell.angle_beta   90.00
_cell.angle_gamma   90.00
#
_symmetry.space_group_name_H-M   'P 1'
#
loop_
_entity.id
_entity.type
_entity.pdbx_description
1 polymer ?
#
loop_
_entity_poly.entity_id
_entity_poly.type
_entity_poly.pdbx_seq_one_letter_code
_entity_poly.pdbx_strand_id
1 'polypeptide(L)'
;MVYVFHKHVFLCNFTTAILYFLQVTYACSTDFSNDRRGVFYNCDDRRIHFLANKVYYLKSSQEASTSTAPIAAIYVEKAGTIVDAFQVTVYGDNPDKISAYGAYVRNGGRLNLAASDFKDIPALLAQDAVISMTLGEIKGTSHAIYAWGRDADINLESVNIDIEPDNSNVKGIGIMSGFGAMVRMSEGTVNFNQIGSFSTQFGGRYFLNNIGIIGKGRREESRTGGDGAMRGLPEAFEVFQGGDVHSKNSYFQLNHMHAFLIKNFSGYVDNNGRLIQGYSLPNSFKNTNIKIEKNNISVKGEGACGLYFNVLAPEEFAKMLRKRDDEKNLETKQVITGMAFVHLSETNMTVPDGIAIYAKGNKDYEVKGTLGLSDETKISGDLLLKAENKASLSVKANFSFLTGGTRVDDKSTVDLELTHYSKWYLTKRKYNGLQESVSSLSSLKLSNSTLIFDEDSGYQILRIGKKADIDARDNISDSTDKKVYSAEGNAQIKLNAFLSDEGMFDSHKTDRILIYGDISGTTFIHVQNFPKYARKEVYEGRDQSISLIQVAGTAQAGSFQLANGYEGYTTVKGFPYQYRIRGYGPGSPFGEAKTTQRLVEGEGDFWDFRLEGIYISPRLGSYNGPFGKPSAFSLSRPVAPPPPDPLPTSFMSDSPFSESSDSVAPP
;
A
#
# COMPACT_ATOMS: atom_id res chain seq x y z
N MET A 1 9.80 76.79 -17.04
CA MET A 1 10.41 77.65 -18.08
C MET A 1 9.48 77.66 -19.29
N VAL A 2 9.34 78.75 -20.05
CA VAL A 2 8.11 79.01 -20.85
C VAL A 2 8.38 79.31 -22.34
N TYR A 3 7.58 78.69 -23.23
CA TYR A 3 7.24 79.05 -24.62
C TYR A 3 5.84 78.42 -24.96
N VAL A 4 4.84 78.95 -25.69
CA VAL A 4 4.66 80.13 -26.59
C VAL A 4 5.28 79.92 -27.99
N PHE A 5 4.56 79.80 -29.13
CA PHE A 5 3.13 79.81 -29.54
C PHE A 5 2.91 78.72 -30.64
N HIS A 6 1.75 78.15 -31.02
CA HIS A 6 0.30 78.48 -31.05
C HIS A 6 -0.24 79.05 -32.40
N LYS A 7 -1.46 78.61 -32.80
CA LYS A 7 -2.18 78.73 -34.11
C LYS A 7 -1.62 77.83 -35.23
N HIS A 8 -2.35 77.29 -36.22
CA HIS A 8 -3.76 76.99 -36.56
C HIS A 8 -3.89 77.14 -38.09
N VAL A 9 -4.17 76.06 -38.83
CA VAL A 9 -4.85 76.07 -40.16
C VAL A 9 -5.73 74.83 -40.25
N PHE A 10 -6.88 74.94 -40.91
CA PHE A 10 -7.86 73.87 -41.12
C PHE A 10 -8.26 73.85 -42.60
N LEU A 11 -8.30 72.69 -43.25
CA LEU A 11 -8.76 72.56 -44.65
C LEU A 11 -9.22 71.13 -44.96
N CYS A 12 -10.45 70.99 -45.45
CA CYS A 12 -11.04 69.74 -45.93
C CYS A 12 -10.53 69.42 -47.37
N ASN A 13 -10.71 68.24 -47.97
CA ASN A 13 -12.04 67.66 -48.26
C ASN A 13 -12.02 66.22 -48.87
N PHE A 14 -13.20 65.59 -48.83
CA PHE A 14 -13.71 64.45 -49.64
C PHE A 14 -12.99 63.09 -49.70
N THR A 15 -13.52 62.16 -48.90
CA THR A 15 -13.99 60.79 -49.27
C THR A 15 -13.10 59.83 -50.09
N THR A 16 -12.79 58.69 -49.47
CA THR A 16 -13.38 57.39 -49.89
C THR A 16 -13.48 56.45 -48.69
N ALA A 17 -14.53 55.60 -48.64
CA ALA A 17 -14.72 54.65 -47.55
C ALA A 17 -14.22 53.27 -47.94
N ILE A 18 -13.34 52.68 -47.12
CA ILE A 18 -12.97 51.25 -47.18
C ILE A 18 -13.14 50.67 -45.78
N LEU A 19 -13.98 49.65 -45.66
CA LEU A 19 -14.20 48.92 -44.42
C LEU A 19 -13.02 48.00 -44.14
N TYR A 20 -12.11 48.43 -43.26
CA TYR A 20 -11.19 47.52 -42.57
C TYR A 20 -11.74 47.19 -41.18
N PHE A 21 -11.88 45.90 -40.89
CA PHE A 21 -12.10 45.41 -39.53
C PHE A 21 -10.87 45.73 -38.69
N LEU A 22 -10.96 46.76 -37.85
CA LEU A 22 -9.93 47.08 -36.87
C LEU A 22 -9.81 45.95 -35.85
N GLN A 23 -8.70 45.21 -35.89
CA GLN A 23 -8.28 44.38 -34.76
C GLN A 23 -8.00 45.32 -33.58
N VAL A 24 -8.72 45.14 -32.47
CA VAL A 24 -8.56 45.97 -31.28
C VAL A 24 -7.36 45.47 -30.46
N THR A 25 -6.16 45.83 -30.90
CA THR A 25 -4.91 45.59 -30.18
C THR A 25 -4.78 46.55 -29.00
N TYR A 26 -5.37 46.18 -27.85
CA TYR A 26 -5.03 46.81 -26.57
C TYR A 26 -3.60 46.43 -26.18
N ALA A 27 -2.67 47.36 -26.35
CA ALA A 27 -1.30 47.22 -25.85
C ALA A 27 -1.28 47.44 -24.33
N CYS A 28 -0.65 46.52 -23.59
CA CYS A 28 -0.38 46.72 -22.16
C CYS A 28 0.76 47.75 -21.99
N SER A 29 0.72 48.52 -20.90
CA SER A 29 1.59 49.69 -20.70
C SER A 29 3.06 49.33 -20.52
N THR A 30 3.93 49.96 -21.32
CA THR A 30 5.38 49.90 -21.14
C THR A 30 5.84 50.87 -20.06
N ASP A 31 6.35 50.37 -18.94
CA ASP A 31 7.16 51.17 -18.00
C ASP A 31 8.23 50.33 -17.28
N PHE A 32 9.18 49.81 -18.06
CA PHE A 32 10.60 49.81 -17.72
C PHE A 32 11.41 49.87 -19.02
N SER A 33 12.57 50.54 -19.00
CA SER A 33 13.21 51.03 -20.22
C SER A 33 14.07 49.99 -20.96
N ASN A 34 14.13 50.19 -22.29
CA ASN A 34 15.06 49.59 -23.26
C ASN A 34 14.87 48.09 -23.64
N ASP A 35 14.02 47.94 -24.67
CA ASP A 35 14.32 47.17 -25.88
C ASP A 35 14.19 45.63 -25.87
N ARG A 36 12.96 45.14 -25.65
CA ARG A 36 12.43 43.97 -26.38
C ARG A 36 10.96 44.18 -26.78
N ARG A 37 10.70 44.47 -28.05
CA ARG A 37 9.32 44.55 -28.59
C ARG A 37 8.70 43.15 -28.74
N GLY A 38 7.81 42.77 -27.82
CA GLY A 38 6.68 41.86 -28.09
C GLY A 38 6.98 40.37 -28.33
N VAL A 39 7.97 39.79 -27.66
CA VAL A 39 8.30 38.35 -27.79
C VAL A 39 7.50 37.45 -26.82
N PHE A 40 7.06 37.99 -25.69
CA PHE A 40 6.36 37.26 -24.62
C PHE A 40 5.07 37.99 -24.21
N TYR A 41 4.09 37.26 -23.69
CA TYR A 41 2.91 37.82 -23.05
C TYR A 41 3.15 37.98 -21.54
N ASN A 42 2.84 39.15 -20.99
CA ASN A 42 2.97 39.45 -19.56
C ASN A 42 1.76 40.28 -19.12
N CYS A 43 1.11 39.89 -18.02
CA CYS A 43 0.03 40.65 -17.41
C CYS A 43 0.03 40.58 -15.88
N ASP A 44 -0.17 41.73 -15.24
CA ASP A 44 -0.23 41.86 -13.77
C ASP A 44 -1.26 42.92 -13.30
N ASP A 45 -2.24 43.25 -14.14
CA ASP A 45 -3.10 44.45 -14.00
C ASP A 45 -4.38 44.26 -13.16
N ARG A 46 -4.62 43.05 -12.65
CA ARG A 46 -5.84 42.62 -11.93
C ARG A 46 -7.13 42.63 -12.76
N ARG A 47 -7.05 42.32 -14.07
CA ARG A 47 -8.21 42.19 -14.97
C ARG A 47 -8.26 40.83 -15.66
N ILE A 48 -9.34 40.59 -16.40
CA ILE A 48 -9.54 39.42 -17.25
C ILE A 48 -9.08 39.75 -18.67
N HIS A 49 -8.29 38.86 -19.27
CA HIS A 49 -7.72 38.99 -20.62
C HIS A 49 -7.98 37.74 -21.44
N PHE A 50 -8.11 37.90 -22.76
CA PHE A 50 -8.30 36.81 -23.71
C PHE A 50 -7.12 36.71 -24.67
N LEU A 51 -6.56 35.52 -24.81
CA LEU A 51 -5.44 35.20 -25.69
C LEU A 51 -5.85 34.06 -26.62
N ALA A 52 -5.69 34.21 -27.94
CA ALA A 52 -6.08 33.17 -28.88
C ALA A 52 -5.09 33.05 -30.05
N ASN A 53 -4.92 31.82 -30.55
CA ASN A 53 -4.17 31.49 -31.77
C ASN A 53 -2.75 32.10 -31.76
N LYS A 54 -1.92 31.65 -30.82
CA LYS A 54 -0.54 32.15 -30.62
C LYS A 54 0.47 31.01 -30.70
N VAL A 55 1.59 31.28 -31.35
CA VAL A 55 2.76 30.41 -31.33
C VAL A 55 3.94 31.19 -30.75
N TYR A 56 4.57 30.63 -29.73
CA TYR A 56 5.76 31.19 -29.09
C TYR A 56 6.97 30.28 -29.30
N TYR A 57 8.13 30.89 -29.47
CA TYR A 57 9.42 30.20 -29.58
C TYR A 57 10.37 30.77 -28.52
N LEU A 58 10.71 29.94 -27.54
CA LEU A 58 11.66 30.30 -26.50
C LEU A 58 13.02 29.68 -26.80
N LYS A 59 14.07 30.42 -26.44
CA LYS A 59 15.43 29.92 -26.37
C LYS A 59 15.99 30.17 -24.99
N SER A 60 16.63 29.17 -24.43
CA SER A 60 17.01 29.15 -23.02
C SER A 60 18.38 29.77 -22.85
N SER A 61 18.45 30.92 -22.17
CA SER A 61 19.72 31.65 -21.98
C SER A 61 20.64 30.91 -21.00
N GLN A 62 21.92 30.76 -21.38
CA GLN A 62 22.96 30.22 -20.50
C GLN A 62 23.26 31.15 -19.30
N GLU A 63 22.99 32.45 -19.44
CA GLU A 63 23.15 33.50 -18.42
C GLU A 63 22.00 33.52 -17.39
N ALA A 64 21.65 32.35 -16.85
CA ALA A 64 20.65 32.22 -15.80
C ALA A 64 21.16 32.82 -14.49
N SER A 65 20.88 34.11 -14.24
CA SER A 65 21.18 34.76 -12.96
C SER A 65 20.23 34.28 -11.85
N THR A 66 20.73 34.22 -10.62
CA THR A 66 19.93 33.80 -9.44
C THR A 66 19.02 34.89 -8.87
N SER A 67 19.00 36.10 -9.45
CA SER A 67 18.19 37.24 -9.00
C SER A 67 17.07 37.63 -9.98
N THR A 68 17.04 37.06 -11.18
CA THR A 68 16.02 37.33 -12.21
C THR A 68 14.94 36.24 -12.22
N ALA A 69 13.68 36.64 -12.39
CA ALA A 69 12.60 35.70 -12.67
C ALA A 69 12.87 34.89 -13.96
N PRO A 70 12.47 33.61 -14.04
CA PRO A 70 12.65 32.81 -15.25
C PRO A 70 11.84 33.37 -16.42
N ILE A 71 12.33 33.12 -17.64
CA ILE A 71 11.66 33.55 -18.88
C ILE A 71 10.36 32.73 -19.04
N ALA A 72 9.26 33.35 -19.48
CA ALA A 72 8.01 32.64 -19.76
C ALA A 72 7.36 33.13 -21.06
N ALA A 73 6.70 32.24 -21.80
CA ALA A 73 5.91 32.65 -22.97
C ALA A 73 4.66 33.43 -22.54
N ILE A 74 4.02 32.97 -21.47
CA ILE A 74 2.90 33.60 -20.76
C ILE A 74 3.30 33.81 -19.30
N TYR A 75 3.41 35.05 -18.88
CA TYR A 75 3.62 35.45 -17.48
C TYR A 75 2.33 36.09 -16.93
N VAL A 76 1.87 35.62 -15.76
CA VAL A 76 0.65 36.16 -15.11
C VAL A 76 0.88 36.35 -13.61
N GLU A 77 0.62 37.55 -13.10
CA GLU A 77 0.86 37.88 -11.69
C GLU A 77 -0.30 38.66 -11.04
N LYS A 78 -0.37 38.58 -9.70
CA LYS A 78 -1.31 39.26 -8.80
C LYS A 78 -2.73 38.68 -8.79
N ALA A 79 -3.27 38.53 -7.58
CA ALA A 79 -4.67 38.22 -7.35
C ALA A 79 -5.61 39.20 -8.09
N GLY A 80 -6.56 38.63 -8.85
CA GLY A 80 -7.49 39.35 -9.72
C GLY A 80 -7.09 39.35 -11.19
N THR A 81 -5.83 39.05 -11.54
CA THR A 81 -5.41 38.91 -12.94
C THR A 81 -5.77 37.51 -13.45
N ILE A 82 -6.55 37.46 -14.53
CA ILE A 82 -7.01 36.21 -15.16
C ILE A 82 -6.69 36.28 -16.66
N VAL A 83 -6.10 35.21 -17.21
CA VAL A 83 -5.87 35.07 -18.65
C VAL A 83 -6.55 33.81 -19.14
N ASP A 84 -7.49 33.96 -20.07
CA ASP A 84 -8.16 32.87 -20.78
C ASP A 84 -7.46 32.68 -22.14
N ALA A 85 -6.79 31.54 -22.32
CA ALA A 85 -5.87 31.26 -23.43
C ALA A 85 -6.32 30.05 -24.24
N PHE A 86 -6.56 30.22 -25.54
CA PHE A 86 -7.06 29.17 -26.44
C PHE A 86 -6.17 29.00 -27.67
N GLN A 87 -5.85 27.76 -28.06
CA GLN A 87 -4.97 27.48 -29.21
C GLN A 87 -3.63 28.22 -29.09
N VAL A 88 -2.95 28.02 -27.97
CA VAL A 88 -1.58 28.48 -27.76
C VAL A 88 -0.62 27.30 -27.95
N THR A 89 0.41 27.48 -28.76
CA THR A 89 1.52 26.53 -28.89
C THR A 89 2.81 27.18 -28.42
N VAL A 90 3.61 26.48 -27.61
CA VAL A 90 4.93 26.94 -27.16
C VAL A 90 6.00 25.90 -27.51
N TYR A 91 7.03 26.35 -28.22
CA TYR A 91 8.24 25.56 -28.51
C TYR A 91 9.43 26.10 -27.71
N GLY A 92 10.19 25.21 -27.09
CA GLY A 92 11.50 25.51 -26.49
C GLY A 92 12.68 24.94 -27.29
N ASP A 93 13.83 24.83 -26.61
CA ASP A 93 15.09 24.30 -27.13
C ASP A 93 15.74 23.23 -26.23
N ASN A 94 14.97 22.66 -25.29
CA ASN A 94 15.35 21.60 -24.34
C ASN A 94 16.80 21.69 -23.78
N PRO A 95 17.11 22.72 -22.97
CA PRO A 95 18.46 23.01 -22.47
C PRO A 95 18.90 22.09 -21.32
N ASP A 96 20.22 21.98 -21.11
CA ASP A 96 20.81 21.33 -19.91
C ASP A 96 20.46 22.05 -18.58
N LYS A 97 19.89 23.27 -18.65
CA LYS A 97 19.52 24.12 -17.51
C LYS A 97 18.15 24.77 -17.74
N ILE A 98 17.23 24.57 -16.79
CA ILE A 98 15.93 25.25 -16.78
C ILE A 98 16.13 26.76 -16.53
N SER A 99 15.94 27.58 -17.57
CA SER A 99 15.89 29.06 -17.47
C SER A 99 14.63 29.67 -18.11
N ALA A 100 13.80 28.85 -18.76
CA ALA A 100 12.57 29.24 -19.42
C ALA A 100 11.42 28.24 -19.13
N TYR A 101 10.19 28.74 -19.15
CA TYR A 101 8.95 27.96 -19.03
C TYR A 101 7.95 28.36 -20.13
N GLY A 102 6.97 27.49 -20.41
CA GLY A 102 5.84 27.83 -21.26
C GLY A 102 4.95 28.90 -20.63
N ALA A 103 4.44 28.62 -19.42
CA ALA A 103 3.68 29.54 -18.60
C ALA A 103 4.26 29.63 -17.19
N TYR A 104 4.32 30.84 -16.65
CA TYR A 104 4.67 31.11 -15.25
C TYR A 104 3.59 32.01 -14.63
N VAL A 105 2.90 31.49 -13.62
CA VAL A 105 1.79 32.14 -12.95
C VAL A 105 2.08 32.23 -11.46
N ARG A 106 1.91 33.42 -10.86
CA ARG A 106 2.30 33.64 -9.45
C ARG A 106 1.46 34.64 -8.66
N ASN A 107 1.63 34.63 -7.34
CA ASN A 107 1.11 35.64 -6.41
C ASN A 107 -0.42 35.85 -6.54
N GLY A 108 -1.18 34.76 -6.69
CA GLY A 108 -2.64 34.76 -6.84
C GLY A 108 -3.18 34.96 -8.27
N GLY A 109 -2.32 35.08 -9.28
CA GLY A 109 -2.75 35.14 -10.68
C GLY A 109 -3.46 33.85 -11.15
N ARG A 110 -4.18 33.93 -12.27
CA ARG A 110 -4.85 32.77 -12.90
C ARG A 110 -4.59 32.70 -14.40
N LEU A 111 -4.28 31.50 -14.89
CA LEU A 111 -4.25 31.17 -16.31
C LEU A 111 -5.18 29.98 -16.58
N ASN A 112 -6.10 30.12 -17.52
CA ASN A 112 -6.92 29.03 -18.02
C ASN A 112 -6.50 28.75 -19.47
N LEU A 113 -5.95 27.58 -19.75
CA LEU A 113 -5.53 27.12 -21.08
C LEU A 113 -6.58 26.16 -21.66
N ALA A 114 -6.83 26.25 -22.96
CA ALA A 114 -7.68 25.32 -23.69
C ALA A 114 -7.11 24.98 -25.07
N ALA A 115 -7.15 23.70 -25.44
CA ALA A 115 -6.62 23.16 -26.70
C ALA A 115 -5.24 23.74 -27.06
N SER A 116 -4.28 23.62 -26.14
CA SER A 116 -2.98 24.29 -26.20
C SER A 116 -1.82 23.33 -25.93
N ASP A 117 -0.68 23.53 -26.59
CA ASP A 117 0.41 22.53 -26.65
C ASP A 117 1.77 23.13 -26.26
N PHE A 118 2.58 22.35 -25.53
CA PHE A 118 3.91 22.72 -25.06
C PHE A 118 4.93 21.65 -25.48
N LYS A 119 5.96 22.05 -26.21
CA LYS A 119 6.96 21.12 -26.76
C LYS A 119 8.38 21.59 -26.49
N ASP A 120 9.24 20.66 -26.08
CA ASP A 120 10.68 20.85 -25.85
C ASP A 120 10.98 21.93 -24.78
N ILE A 121 10.05 22.13 -23.83
CA ILE A 121 10.10 23.16 -22.79
C ILE A 121 9.39 22.70 -21.51
N PRO A 122 9.90 23.04 -20.30
CA PRO A 122 9.13 22.99 -19.06
C PRO A 122 7.82 23.79 -19.20
N ALA A 123 6.67 23.14 -19.15
CA ALA A 123 5.42 23.75 -19.59
C ALA A 123 4.82 24.72 -18.58
N LEU A 124 4.54 24.27 -17.35
CA LEU A 124 3.70 25.01 -16.39
C LEU A 124 4.38 25.21 -15.03
N LEU A 125 4.60 26.46 -14.63
CA LEU A 125 5.09 26.86 -13.30
C LEU A 125 4.03 27.68 -12.55
N ALA A 126 3.55 27.18 -11.40
CA ALA A 126 2.62 27.89 -10.52
C ALA A 126 3.25 28.15 -9.14
N GLN A 127 3.22 29.41 -8.67
CA GLN A 127 3.73 29.82 -7.35
C GLN A 127 2.68 30.60 -6.55
N ASP A 128 2.03 29.92 -5.60
CA ASP A 128 0.84 30.41 -4.88
C ASP A 128 -0.19 31.05 -5.83
N ALA A 129 -0.55 30.32 -6.89
CA ALA A 129 -1.38 30.78 -8.00
C ALA A 129 -2.02 29.61 -8.80
N VAL A 130 -2.99 29.90 -9.67
CA VAL A 130 -3.82 28.85 -10.30
C VAL A 130 -3.58 28.72 -11.80
N ILE A 131 -3.39 27.49 -12.27
CA ILE A 131 -3.37 27.15 -13.70
C ILE A 131 -4.43 26.06 -13.96
N SER A 132 -5.31 26.29 -14.93
CA SER A 132 -6.19 25.26 -15.48
C SER A 132 -5.77 24.97 -16.93
N MET A 133 -5.88 23.72 -17.39
CA MET A 133 -5.61 23.34 -18.78
C MET A 133 -6.55 22.21 -19.23
N THR A 134 -7.43 22.50 -20.19
CA THR A 134 -8.39 21.52 -20.75
C THR A 134 -8.09 21.26 -22.23
N LEU A 135 -7.80 20.00 -22.58
CA LEU A 135 -7.30 19.54 -23.88
C LEU A 135 -5.92 20.11 -24.26
N GLY A 136 -4.99 19.22 -24.62
CA GLY A 136 -3.67 19.61 -25.12
C GLY A 136 -2.57 18.58 -24.85
N GLU A 137 -1.36 18.91 -25.29
CA GLU A 137 -0.18 18.05 -25.19
C GLU A 137 1.00 18.77 -24.53
N ILE A 138 1.74 18.09 -23.66
CA ILE A 138 3.02 18.55 -23.10
C ILE A 138 4.09 17.49 -23.37
N LYS A 139 5.13 17.79 -24.15
CA LYS A 139 6.13 16.76 -24.53
C LYS A 139 7.57 17.24 -24.72
N GLY A 140 8.50 16.29 -24.73
CA GLY A 140 9.93 16.55 -25.01
C GLY A 140 10.65 17.25 -23.87
N THR A 141 10.17 17.08 -22.63
CA THR A 141 10.76 17.71 -21.44
C THR A 141 10.79 16.76 -20.25
N SER A 142 11.82 16.94 -19.44
CA SER A 142 12.09 16.25 -18.18
C SER A 142 11.37 16.86 -16.97
N HIS A 143 10.82 18.07 -17.11
CA HIS A 143 10.26 18.90 -16.03
C HIS A 143 8.99 19.63 -16.52
N ALA A 144 7.99 18.87 -16.99
CA ALA A 144 6.76 19.40 -17.56
C ALA A 144 6.00 20.37 -16.64
N ILE A 145 5.86 20.06 -15.34
CA ILE A 145 4.95 20.77 -14.43
C ILE A 145 5.57 20.97 -13.04
N TYR A 146 5.45 22.19 -12.50
CA TYR A 146 5.98 22.59 -11.20
C TYR A 146 4.96 23.46 -10.44
N ALA A 147 4.33 22.90 -9.41
CA ALA A 147 3.42 23.62 -8.51
C ALA A 147 4.06 23.82 -7.14
N TRP A 148 4.02 25.04 -6.60
CA TRP A 148 4.73 25.40 -5.36
C TRP A 148 3.98 26.41 -4.51
N GLY A 149 3.88 26.14 -3.20
CA GLY A 149 3.16 26.99 -2.25
C GLY A 149 1.76 26.45 -1.93
N ARG A 150 1.11 26.99 -0.91
CA ARG A 150 -0.16 26.44 -0.41
C ARG A 150 -1.35 26.79 -1.28
N ASP A 151 -1.28 27.93 -1.95
CA ASP A 151 -2.34 28.46 -2.82
C ASP A 151 -2.08 28.11 -4.30
N ALA A 152 -1.05 27.29 -4.58
CA ALA A 152 -0.76 26.77 -5.91
C ALA A 152 -1.66 25.58 -6.26
N ASP A 153 -2.37 25.70 -7.37
CA ASP A 153 -3.33 24.70 -7.85
C ASP A 153 -3.22 24.58 -9.38
N ILE A 154 -2.77 23.43 -9.87
CA ILE A 154 -2.71 23.12 -11.31
C ILE A 154 -3.73 22.03 -11.64
N ASN A 155 -4.72 22.33 -12.48
CA ASN A 155 -5.80 21.42 -12.85
C ASN A 155 -5.76 21.07 -14.35
N LEU A 156 -5.52 19.80 -14.68
CA LEU A 156 -5.37 19.31 -16.04
C LEU A 156 -6.52 18.38 -16.41
N GLU A 157 -7.14 18.59 -17.56
CA GLU A 157 -8.32 17.85 -18.02
C GLU A 157 -8.14 17.37 -19.47
N SER A 158 -8.15 16.05 -19.71
CA SER A 158 -7.85 15.45 -21.02
C SER A 158 -6.54 15.98 -21.64
N VAL A 159 -5.48 16.08 -20.83
CA VAL A 159 -4.13 16.51 -21.25
C VAL A 159 -3.21 15.29 -21.32
N ASN A 160 -2.44 15.18 -22.41
CA ASN A 160 -1.41 14.15 -22.56
C ASN A 160 -0.02 14.72 -22.25
N ILE A 161 0.79 13.98 -21.50
CA ILE A 161 2.13 14.40 -21.06
C ILE A 161 3.16 13.31 -21.38
N ASP A 162 4.10 13.61 -22.27
CA ASP A 162 5.22 12.73 -22.63
C ASP A 162 6.54 13.27 -22.04
N ILE A 163 6.94 12.69 -20.92
CA ILE A 163 8.13 13.07 -20.15
C ILE A 163 9.36 12.34 -20.71
N GLU A 164 10.34 13.12 -21.17
CA GLU A 164 11.59 12.61 -21.76
C GLU A 164 12.80 12.96 -20.88
N PRO A 165 13.84 12.10 -20.83
CA PRO A 165 15.07 12.40 -20.11
C PRO A 165 15.85 13.52 -20.80
N ASP A 166 16.41 14.45 -20.01
CA ASP A 166 17.33 15.48 -20.48
C ASP A 166 18.80 15.08 -20.21
N ASN A 167 19.72 15.99 -20.56
CA ASN A 167 21.14 15.91 -20.21
C ASN A 167 21.47 16.71 -18.92
N SER A 168 20.48 17.05 -18.10
CA SER A 168 20.70 17.95 -16.97
C SER A 168 21.43 17.26 -15.81
N ASN A 169 22.13 18.06 -15.01
CA ASN A 169 22.75 17.62 -13.76
C ASN A 169 21.76 17.57 -12.57
N VAL A 170 20.46 17.75 -12.84
CA VAL A 170 19.35 17.69 -11.88
C VAL A 170 18.59 16.38 -12.09
N LYS A 171 18.05 15.77 -11.03
CA LYS A 171 17.15 14.60 -11.17
C LYS A 171 15.90 15.03 -11.92
N GLY A 172 15.76 14.58 -13.18
CA GLY A 172 14.54 14.78 -13.96
C GLY A 172 13.31 14.21 -13.25
N ILE A 173 12.31 15.08 -13.05
CA ILE A 173 11.02 14.79 -12.42
C ILE A 173 9.98 15.56 -13.22
N GLY A 174 9.17 14.85 -14.02
CA GLY A 174 8.25 15.48 -14.96
C GLY A 174 7.16 16.33 -14.30
N ILE A 175 6.65 15.93 -13.14
CA ILE A 175 5.56 16.60 -12.43
C ILE A 175 5.94 16.72 -10.95
N MET A 176 6.01 17.96 -10.45
CA MET A 176 6.36 18.26 -9.07
C MET A 176 5.29 19.10 -8.36
N SER A 177 4.94 18.71 -7.14
CA SER A 177 3.97 19.40 -6.28
C SER A 177 4.62 19.66 -4.92
N GLY A 178 4.77 20.93 -4.54
CA GLY A 178 5.61 21.38 -3.43
C GLY A 178 4.89 22.27 -2.40
N PHE A 179 5.30 22.19 -1.13
CA PHE A 179 4.92 23.15 -0.07
C PHE A 179 3.41 23.30 0.20
N GLY A 180 2.62 22.25 -0.04
CA GLY A 180 1.17 22.27 0.13
C GLY A 180 0.38 22.43 -1.16
N ALA A 181 1.04 22.61 -2.31
CA ALA A 181 0.41 22.73 -3.61
C ALA A 181 -0.50 21.55 -3.95
N MET A 182 -1.38 21.74 -4.91
CA MET A 182 -2.20 20.69 -5.51
C MET A 182 -1.91 20.61 -7.01
N VAL A 183 -1.77 19.39 -7.52
CA VAL A 183 -1.86 19.10 -8.96
C VAL A 183 -2.98 18.09 -9.15
N ARG A 184 -4.01 18.46 -9.93
CA ARG A 184 -5.11 17.58 -10.31
C ARG A 184 -4.99 17.17 -11.76
N MET A 185 -5.27 15.91 -12.04
CA MET A 185 -5.35 15.38 -13.41
C MET A 185 -6.62 14.53 -13.55
N SER A 186 -7.44 14.85 -14.54
CA SER A 186 -8.60 14.04 -14.91
C SER A 186 -8.61 13.78 -16.40
N GLU A 187 -8.58 12.51 -16.80
CA GLU A 187 -8.53 12.06 -18.19
C GLU A 187 -7.22 12.43 -18.93
N GLY A 188 -6.84 11.61 -19.92
CA GLY A 188 -5.53 11.72 -20.60
C GLY A 188 -4.47 10.76 -20.06
N THR A 189 -3.22 10.96 -20.48
CA THR A 189 -2.11 10.03 -20.19
C THR A 189 -0.82 10.74 -19.76
N VAL A 190 -0.04 10.07 -18.90
CA VAL A 190 1.32 10.47 -18.53
C VAL A 190 2.27 9.33 -18.88
N ASN A 191 3.04 9.51 -19.94
CA ASN A 191 4.07 8.58 -20.40
C ASN A 191 5.45 9.10 -19.96
N PHE A 192 6.33 8.22 -19.48
CA PHE A 192 7.66 8.61 -19.03
C PHE A 192 8.69 7.51 -19.25
N ASN A 193 9.87 7.94 -19.68
CA ASN A 193 10.97 7.06 -20.04
C ASN A 193 12.25 7.44 -19.27
N GLN A 194 12.97 6.44 -18.77
CA GLN A 194 14.25 6.50 -18.07
C GLN A 194 14.29 7.23 -16.72
N ILE A 195 13.49 8.28 -16.51
CA ILE A 195 13.40 9.08 -15.28
C ILE A 195 12.11 8.82 -14.50
N GLY A 196 11.92 9.51 -13.37
CA GLY A 196 10.69 9.48 -12.58
C GLY A 196 9.65 10.50 -13.07
N SER A 197 8.38 10.28 -12.71
CA SER A 197 7.27 11.16 -13.13
C SER A 197 6.85 12.13 -12.02
N PHE A 198 6.24 11.62 -10.94
CA PHE A 198 5.58 12.43 -9.92
C PHE A 198 6.45 12.56 -8.67
N SER A 199 6.58 13.77 -8.12
CA SER A 199 7.18 14.00 -6.79
C SER A 199 6.32 14.90 -5.93
N THR A 200 5.99 14.47 -4.70
CA THR A 200 5.39 15.35 -3.67
C THR A 200 6.50 15.80 -2.73
N GLN A 201 6.70 17.11 -2.57
CA GLN A 201 7.71 17.66 -1.65
C GLN A 201 7.05 18.56 -0.60
N PHE A 202 7.53 18.48 0.64
CA PHE A 202 7.10 19.35 1.76
C PHE A 202 5.56 19.44 1.94
N GLY A 203 4.87 18.32 1.71
CA GLY A 203 3.42 18.21 1.79
C GLY A 203 2.62 18.71 0.58
N GLY A 204 3.22 18.80 -0.61
CA GLY A 204 2.49 18.90 -1.87
C GLY A 204 1.64 17.66 -2.18
N ARG A 205 0.65 17.81 -3.06
CA ARG A 205 -0.49 16.89 -3.19
C ARG A 205 -0.81 16.58 -4.66
N TYR A 206 -1.40 15.40 -4.89
CA TYR A 206 -1.92 14.92 -6.17
C TYR A 206 -3.36 14.41 -6.04
N PHE A 207 -4.21 14.75 -7.00
CA PHE A 207 -5.51 14.11 -7.23
C PHE A 207 -5.62 13.64 -8.68
N LEU A 208 -5.72 12.33 -8.89
CA LEU A 208 -5.58 11.70 -10.21
C LEU A 208 -6.80 10.82 -10.49
N ASN A 209 -7.59 11.12 -11.52
CA ASN A 209 -8.84 10.41 -11.83
C ASN A 209 -8.91 9.99 -13.30
N ASN A 210 -9.17 8.71 -13.59
CA ASN A 210 -9.34 8.19 -14.94
C ASN A 210 -8.13 8.49 -15.88
N ILE A 211 -6.89 8.37 -15.37
CA ILE A 211 -5.67 8.60 -16.18
C ILE A 211 -4.89 7.32 -16.49
N GLY A 212 -4.18 7.33 -17.60
CA GLY A 212 -3.21 6.29 -17.96
C GLY A 212 -1.77 6.68 -17.60
N ILE A 213 -1.09 5.87 -16.80
CA ILE A 213 0.30 6.12 -16.35
C ILE A 213 1.20 5.03 -16.92
N ILE A 214 2.12 5.37 -17.83
CA ILE A 214 2.96 4.38 -18.53
C ILE A 214 4.44 4.72 -18.37
N GLY A 215 5.15 3.90 -17.60
CA GLY A 215 6.52 4.13 -17.18
C GLY A 215 7.49 3.03 -17.64
N LYS A 216 8.68 3.44 -18.11
CA LYS A 216 9.77 2.55 -18.53
C LYS A 216 11.09 3.06 -17.95
N GLY A 217 11.69 2.35 -16.99
CA GLY A 217 12.98 2.74 -16.39
C GLY A 217 14.18 2.34 -17.23
N ARG A 218 15.36 2.86 -16.90
CA ARG A 218 16.63 2.38 -17.49
C ARG A 218 16.89 0.95 -17.05
N ARG A 219 17.19 0.07 -18.01
CA ARG A 219 17.94 -1.16 -17.73
C ARG A 219 19.41 -0.79 -17.58
N GLU A 220 19.87 -0.62 -16.35
CA GLU A 220 21.30 -0.70 -16.08
C GLU A 220 21.76 -2.15 -16.25
N GLU A 221 22.92 -2.38 -16.86
CA GLU A 221 23.58 -3.68 -16.83
C GLU A 221 24.15 -3.91 -15.42
N SER A 222 23.30 -4.38 -14.50
CA SER A 222 23.62 -4.54 -13.09
C SER A 222 24.74 -5.56 -12.85
N ARG A 223 26.00 -5.09 -12.87
CA ARG A 223 27.20 -5.84 -12.46
C ARG A 223 27.24 -6.07 -10.94
N THR A 224 26.22 -6.73 -10.39
CA THR A 224 26.23 -7.53 -9.15
C THR A 224 24.80 -8.01 -8.88
N GLY A 225 24.62 -9.32 -8.65
CA GLY A 225 23.37 -9.83 -8.12
C GLY A 225 23.24 -9.49 -6.64
N GLY A 226 22.21 -8.74 -6.26
CA GLY A 226 21.96 -8.34 -4.87
C GLY A 226 21.23 -7.01 -4.71
N ASP A 227 21.27 -6.47 -3.48
CA ASP A 227 20.59 -5.25 -3.04
C ASP A 227 20.93 -3.99 -3.88
N GLY A 228 22.04 -4.02 -4.62
CA GLY A 228 22.45 -2.95 -5.54
C GLY A 228 21.49 -2.73 -6.72
N ALA A 229 20.96 -3.81 -7.32
CA ALA A 229 20.04 -3.72 -8.45
C ALA A 229 18.73 -2.98 -8.10
N MET A 230 18.38 -2.95 -6.81
CA MET A 230 17.22 -2.25 -6.30
C MET A 230 17.44 -0.74 -6.07
N ARG A 231 18.70 -0.27 -5.96
CA ARG A 231 19.01 1.15 -5.74
C ARG A 231 19.14 1.98 -7.02
N GLY A 232 19.26 1.34 -8.19
CA GLY A 232 19.40 2.01 -9.49
C GLY A 232 18.09 2.27 -10.25
N LEU A 233 16.96 1.74 -9.77
CA LEU A 233 15.68 1.86 -10.48
C LEU A 233 15.01 3.23 -10.21
N PRO A 234 14.49 3.92 -11.24
CA PRO A 234 13.72 5.15 -11.05
C PRO A 234 12.34 4.87 -10.43
N GLU A 235 11.67 5.92 -9.98
CA GLU A 235 10.39 5.83 -9.27
C GLU A 235 9.28 6.56 -10.03
N ALA A 236 8.12 5.91 -10.24
CA ALA A 236 6.97 6.57 -10.85
C ALA A 236 6.41 7.68 -9.94
N PHE A 237 6.31 7.40 -8.65
CA PHE A 237 5.96 8.35 -7.59
C PHE A 237 7.04 8.38 -6.50
N GLU A 238 7.63 9.55 -6.27
CA GLU A 238 8.52 9.84 -5.14
C GLU A 238 7.76 10.68 -4.10
N VAL A 239 7.23 10.00 -3.08
CA VAL A 239 6.32 10.59 -2.09
C VAL A 239 7.09 10.93 -0.81
N PHE A 240 7.61 12.16 -0.71
CA PHE A 240 8.25 12.63 0.53
C PHE A 240 7.22 12.89 1.65
N GLN A 241 7.73 12.97 2.88
CA GLN A 241 6.96 13.16 4.10
C GLN A 241 5.84 14.21 3.98
N GLY A 242 4.63 13.82 4.39
CA GLY A 242 3.46 14.68 4.44
C GLY A 242 2.79 14.90 3.09
N GLY A 243 3.30 14.30 2.02
CA GLY A 243 2.66 14.25 0.72
C GLY A 243 1.33 13.49 0.76
N ASP A 244 0.43 13.87 -0.12
CA ASP A 244 -0.92 13.30 -0.24
C ASP A 244 -1.16 12.89 -1.70
N VAL A 245 -1.35 11.60 -1.96
CA VAL A 245 -1.55 11.05 -3.30
C VAL A 245 -2.87 10.32 -3.37
N HIS A 246 -3.89 10.95 -3.95
CA HIS A 246 -5.17 10.31 -4.23
C HIS A 246 -5.26 9.92 -5.70
N SER A 247 -5.39 8.63 -6.00
CA SER A 247 -5.62 8.12 -7.36
C SER A 247 -6.88 7.26 -7.44
N LYS A 248 -7.67 7.45 -8.50
CA LYS A 248 -8.95 6.76 -8.71
C LYS A 248 -9.17 6.37 -10.16
N ASN A 249 -9.80 5.22 -10.41
CA ASN A 249 -10.21 4.74 -11.74
C ASN A 249 -9.08 4.67 -12.79
N SER A 250 -7.81 4.66 -12.37
CA SER A 250 -6.64 4.88 -13.24
C SER A 250 -5.85 3.58 -13.46
N TYR A 251 -5.07 3.52 -14.54
CA TYR A 251 -4.24 2.35 -14.86
C TYR A 251 -2.75 2.71 -14.92
N PHE A 252 -1.91 1.81 -14.40
CA PHE A 252 -0.47 2.01 -14.26
C PHE A 252 0.27 0.83 -14.90
N GLN A 253 1.07 1.09 -15.93
CA GLN A 253 1.91 0.10 -16.62
C GLN A 253 3.39 0.48 -16.48
N LEU A 254 4.06 -0.08 -15.48
CA LEU A 254 5.40 0.31 -15.04
C LEU A 254 6.40 -0.83 -15.27
N ASN A 255 7.58 -0.53 -15.82
CA ASN A 255 8.56 -1.54 -16.22
C ASN A 255 9.98 -1.11 -15.82
N HIS A 256 10.69 -1.93 -15.06
CA HIS A 256 12.04 -1.67 -14.51
C HIS A 256 12.09 -0.38 -13.66
N MET A 257 11.09 -0.19 -12.78
CA MET A 257 10.95 0.97 -11.89
C MET A 257 10.07 0.65 -10.68
N HIS A 258 10.18 1.44 -9.61
CA HIS A 258 9.26 1.37 -8.47
C HIS A 258 7.97 2.14 -8.76
N ALA A 259 6.83 1.69 -8.26
CA ALA A 259 5.58 2.44 -8.39
C ALA A 259 5.54 3.60 -7.38
N PHE A 260 5.65 3.33 -6.09
CA PHE A 260 5.65 4.33 -5.03
C PHE A 260 6.87 4.17 -4.12
N LEU A 261 7.79 5.12 -4.14
CA LEU A 261 8.86 5.25 -3.15
C LEU A 261 8.47 6.33 -2.12
N ILE A 262 8.18 5.87 -0.91
CA ILE A 262 7.63 6.65 0.18
C ILE A 262 8.79 7.04 1.11
N LYS A 263 9.23 8.31 1.04
CA LYS A 263 10.40 8.85 1.77
C LYS A 263 9.93 9.62 3.00
N ASN A 264 9.67 8.90 4.08
CA ASN A 264 9.41 9.51 5.39
C ASN A 264 10.74 9.92 6.03
N PHE A 265 10.84 11.21 6.36
CA PHE A 265 11.96 11.75 7.12
C PHE A 265 11.88 11.33 8.60
N SER A 266 13.04 11.25 9.25
CA SER A 266 13.17 11.18 10.71
C SER A 266 13.83 12.46 11.21
N GLY A 267 13.22 13.10 12.21
CA GLY A 267 13.62 14.43 12.69
C GLY A 267 14.03 14.44 14.16
N TYR A 268 14.92 15.37 14.50
CA TYR A 268 15.31 15.62 15.89
C TYR A 268 14.31 16.54 16.58
N VAL A 269 13.81 16.12 17.75
CA VAL A 269 12.93 16.93 18.60
C VAL A 269 13.60 17.32 19.92
N ASP A 270 13.15 18.46 20.45
CA ASP A 270 13.50 18.93 21.78
C ASP A 270 12.80 18.09 22.87
N ASN A 271 13.11 18.38 24.13
CA ASN A 271 12.50 17.72 25.28
C ASN A 271 10.98 17.98 25.42
N ASN A 272 10.38 18.81 24.54
CA ASN A 272 8.94 19.08 24.45
C ASN A 272 8.29 18.40 23.23
N GLY A 273 9.02 17.57 22.48
CA GLY A 273 8.54 16.90 21.26
C GLY A 273 8.43 17.81 20.02
N ARG A 274 8.97 19.03 20.06
CA ARG A 274 8.99 19.98 18.93
C ARG A 274 10.23 19.77 18.08
N LEU A 275 10.10 19.83 16.76
CA LEU A 275 11.25 19.71 15.85
C LEU A 275 12.26 20.84 16.10
N ILE A 276 13.49 20.47 16.49
CA ILE A 276 14.61 21.41 16.73
C ILE A 276 15.02 22.07 15.42
N GLN A 277 15.00 21.29 14.34
CA GLN A 277 15.50 21.72 13.05
C GLN A 277 14.53 22.74 12.44
N GLY A 278 14.97 23.99 12.39
CA GLY A 278 14.25 25.12 11.78
C GLY A 278 14.06 24.91 10.27
N TYR A 279 13.01 24.18 9.94
CA TYR A 279 12.42 23.99 8.62
C TYR A 279 11.07 24.71 8.60
N SER A 280 10.69 25.31 7.46
CA SER A 280 9.44 26.08 7.32
C SER A 280 8.19 25.18 7.18
N LEU A 281 8.11 24.16 8.02
CA LEU A 281 6.99 23.23 8.17
C LEU A 281 6.18 23.63 9.42
N PRO A 282 4.87 23.34 9.48
CA PRO A 282 4.11 23.53 10.73
C PRO A 282 4.68 22.66 11.86
N ASN A 283 4.48 23.08 13.11
CA ASN A 283 5.10 22.51 14.31
C ASN A 283 4.78 21.02 14.62
N SER A 284 4.04 20.32 13.75
CA SER A 284 3.64 18.93 13.90
C SER A 284 4.10 18.09 12.71
N PHE A 285 4.48 16.84 12.99
CA PHE A 285 4.84 15.89 11.96
C PHE A 285 3.62 15.60 11.07
N LYS A 286 3.65 16.02 9.80
CA LYS A 286 2.66 15.57 8.82
C LYS A 286 2.93 14.10 8.48
N ASN A 287 1.90 13.27 8.58
CA ASN A 287 1.91 11.90 8.08
C ASN A 287 1.74 11.91 6.56
N THR A 288 2.36 10.94 5.89
CA THR A 288 2.24 10.76 4.44
C THR A 288 1.01 9.92 4.12
N ASN A 289 0.21 10.31 3.13
CA ASN A 289 -1.04 9.67 2.78
C ASN A 289 -1.04 9.23 1.30
N ILE A 290 -1.46 8.00 1.02
CA ILE A 290 -1.64 7.49 -0.33
C ILE A 290 -2.96 6.72 -0.38
N LYS A 291 -3.95 7.23 -1.12
CA LYS A 291 -5.27 6.61 -1.29
C LYS A 291 -5.46 6.19 -2.75
N ILE A 292 -5.71 4.91 -2.98
CA ILE A 292 -5.78 4.31 -4.33
C ILE A 292 -7.09 3.50 -4.42
N GLU A 293 -8.05 3.99 -5.21
CA GLU A 293 -9.40 3.44 -5.32
C GLU A 293 -9.74 2.98 -6.75
N LYS A 294 -10.17 1.72 -6.95
CA LYS A 294 -10.57 1.19 -8.27
C LYS A 294 -9.46 1.26 -9.34
N ASN A 295 -8.20 1.05 -8.97
CA ASN A 295 -7.06 1.15 -9.90
C ASN A 295 -6.54 -0.22 -10.35
N ASN A 296 -5.83 -0.25 -11.49
CA ASN A 296 -5.12 -1.42 -11.98
C ASN A 296 -3.63 -1.10 -12.19
N ILE A 297 -2.76 -1.73 -11.39
CA ILE A 297 -1.34 -1.42 -11.27
C ILE A 297 -0.52 -2.67 -11.60
N SER A 298 0.32 -2.57 -12.64
CA SER A 298 1.27 -3.61 -13.01
C SER A 298 2.69 -3.07 -13.05
N VAL A 299 3.59 -3.71 -12.30
CA VAL A 299 4.98 -3.29 -12.07
C VAL A 299 5.90 -4.47 -12.39
N LYS A 300 6.62 -4.42 -13.52
CA LYS A 300 7.39 -5.55 -14.05
C LYS A 300 8.89 -5.29 -14.01
N GLY A 301 9.68 -6.36 -13.98
CA GLY A 301 11.14 -6.33 -13.97
C GLY A 301 11.74 -6.67 -12.60
N GLU A 302 12.95 -7.21 -12.62
CA GLU A 302 13.70 -7.62 -11.42
C GLU A 302 14.02 -6.41 -10.53
N GLY A 303 13.94 -6.59 -9.21
CA GLY A 303 14.18 -5.53 -8.22
C GLY A 303 13.08 -4.46 -8.11
N ALA A 304 12.14 -4.41 -9.06
CA ALA A 304 11.01 -3.48 -9.05
C ALA A 304 10.10 -3.73 -7.85
N CYS A 305 9.37 -2.68 -7.41
CA CYS A 305 8.47 -2.76 -6.26
C CYS A 305 7.18 -1.97 -6.43
N GLY A 306 6.11 -2.45 -5.81
CA GLY A 306 4.84 -1.72 -5.71
C GLY A 306 4.95 -0.57 -4.71
N LEU A 307 4.92 -0.90 -3.42
CA LEU A 307 5.09 0.05 -2.33
C LEU A 307 6.47 -0.13 -1.70
N TYR A 308 7.33 0.90 -1.77
CA TYR A 308 8.64 0.93 -1.12
C TYR A 308 8.65 2.02 -0.04
N PHE A 309 8.54 1.62 1.22
CA PHE A 309 8.72 2.48 2.39
C PHE A 309 10.21 2.61 2.70
N ASN A 310 10.75 3.82 2.69
CA ASN A 310 12.16 4.09 2.98
C ASN A 310 12.30 5.26 3.96
N VAL A 311 13.24 5.16 4.91
CA VAL A 311 13.58 6.29 5.78
C VAL A 311 14.51 7.27 5.07
N LEU A 312 14.25 8.57 5.22
CA LEU A 312 15.16 9.66 4.83
C LEU A 312 15.83 10.21 6.09
N ALA A 313 17.15 10.05 6.19
CA ALA A 313 17.89 10.44 7.39
C ALA A 313 17.91 11.97 7.57
N PRO A 314 17.92 12.50 8.82
CA PRO A 314 17.96 13.94 9.05
C PRO A 314 19.19 14.63 8.45
N GLU A 315 20.31 13.91 8.34
CA GLU A 315 21.55 14.37 7.69
C GLU A 315 21.41 14.42 6.15
N GLU A 316 20.65 13.50 5.55
CA GLU A 316 20.36 13.50 4.11
C GLU A 316 19.38 14.62 3.76
N PHE A 317 18.36 14.84 4.57
CA PHE A 317 17.38 15.93 4.40
C PHE A 317 18.00 17.31 4.62
N ALA A 318 18.92 17.46 5.60
CA ALA A 318 19.67 18.70 5.79
C ALA A 318 20.50 19.07 4.54
N LYS A 319 21.11 18.08 3.87
CA LYS A 319 21.85 18.26 2.61
C LYS A 319 20.93 18.62 1.44
N MET A 320 19.75 18.01 1.32
CA MET A 320 18.74 18.41 0.32
C MET A 320 18.36 19.90 0.45
N LEU A 321 18.30 20.40 1.68
CA LEU A 321 18.01 21.80 2.00
C LEU A 321 19.23 22.75 1.95
N ARG A 322 20.40 22.27 1.52
CA ARG A 322 21.65 23.04 1.36
C ARG A 322 22.11 23.82 2.61
N LYS A 323 21.72 23.39 3.82
CA LYS A 323 22.31 23.94 5.06
C LYS A 323 23.76 23.44 5.21
N ARG A 324 24.63 24.23 5.83
CA ARG A 324 26.00 23.80 6.15
C ARG A 324 25.99 22.81 7.34
N ASP A 325 26.98 21.94 7.41
CA ASP A 325 27.13 20.93 8.47
C ASP A 325 27.42 21.52 9.88
N ASP A 326 27.59 22.85 9.97
CA ASP A 326 27.97 23.62 11.16
C ASP A 326 27.02 23.45 12.37
N GLU A 327 25.70 23.30 12.14
CA GLU A 327 24.67 23.24 13.20
C GLU A 327 24.59 21.86 13.90
N LYS A 328 25.74 21.30 14.30
CA LYS A 328 25.80 20.16 15.23
C LYS A 328 25.49 20.60 16.68
N ASN A 329 24.28 21.10 16.90
CA ASN A 329 23.71 21.24 18.25
C ASN A 329 23.83 19.89 18.98
N LEU A 330 24.30 19.93 20.23
CA LEU A 330 24.97 18.79 20.90
C LEU A 330 24.23 18.32 22.17
N GLU A 331 23.04 18.86 22.42
CA GLU A 331 22.18 18.49 23.56
C GLU A 331 21.15 17.42 23.18
N THR A 332 20.53 16.78 24.18
CA THR A 332 19.80 15.51 24.08
C THR A 332 18.73 15.50 22.98
N LYS A 333 18.98 14.74 21.91
CA LYS A 333 18.06 14.60 20.77
C LYS A 333 17.24 13.33 20.91
N GLN A 334 15.93 13.48 21.11
CA GLN A 334 15.00 12.41 20.76
C GLN A 334 14.78 12.44 19.24
N VAL A 335 14.63 11.27 18.61
CA VAL A 335 14.31 11.15 17.18
C VAL A 335 12.86 10.71 17.04
N ILE A 336 12.11 11.38 16.15
CA ILE A 336 10.79 10.93 15.71
C ILE A 336 10.83 10.56 14.22
N THR A 337 10.02 9.59 13.83
CA THR A 337 9.99 9.01 12.48
C THR A 337 8.60 9.16 11.89
N GLY A 338 8.51 9.58 10.62
CA GLY A 338 7.23 9.71 9.93
C GLY A 338 6.50 8.38 9.75
N MET A 339 5.19 8.40 9.97
CA MET A 339 4.30 7.30 9.61
C MET A 339 3.66 7.58 8.25
N ALA A 340 3.69 6.57 7.38
CA ALA A 340 2.97 6.58 6.11
C ALA A 340 1.70 5.73 6.24
N PHE A 341 0.60 6.23 5.67
CA PHE A 341 -0.67 5.53 5.57
C PHE A 341 -0.95 5.31 4.09
N VAL A 342 -1.04 4.04 3.69
CA VAL A 342 -1.43 3.63 2.35
C VAL A 342 -2.76 2.90 2.45
N HIS A 343 -3.73 3.28 1.63
CA HIS A 343 -5.05 2.67 1.60
C HIS A 343 -5.42 2.31 0.16
N LEU A 344 -5.66 1.01 -0.07
CA LEU A 344 -6.08 0.45 -1.33
C LEU A 344 -7.52 -0.08 -1.21
N SER A 345 -8.43 0.38 -2.07
CA SER A 345 -9.80 -0.14 -2.22
C SER A 345 -10.08 -0.51 -3.67
N GLU A 346 -10.81 -1.61 -3.92
CA GLU A 346 -11.16 -2.13 -5.26
C GLU A 346 -9.98 -2.21 -6.25
N THR A 347 -8.74 -2.33 -5.74
CA THR A 347 -7.52 -2.09 -6.52
C THR A 347 -6.77 -3.39 -6.76
N ASN A 348 -6.27 -3.58 -7.98
CA ASN A 348 -5.41 -4.69 -8.35
C ASN A 348 -3.97 -4.19 -8.48
N MET A 349 -3.04 -4.70 -7.67
CA MET A 349 -1.61 -4.42 -7.74
C MET A 349 -0.82 -5.72 -7.99
N THR A 350 0.00 -5.72 -9.04
CA THR A 350 0.74 -6.90 -9.51
C THR A 350 2.21 -6.57 -9.72
N VAL A 351 3.10 -7.27 -9.02
CA VAL A 351 4.56 -7.10 -9.08
C VAL A 351 5.25 -8.44 -9.38
N PRO A 352 4.96 -9.07 -10.53
CA PRO A 352 5.17 -10.51 -10.75
C PRO A 352 6.62 -10.98 -10.58
N ASP A 353 7.62 -10.10 -10.75
CA ASP A 353 9.05 -10.44 -10.76
C ASP A 353 9.84 -9.68 -9.67
N GLY A 354 9.11 -9.05 -8.74
CA GLY A 354 9.65 -8.20 -7.69
C GLY A 354 8.86 -8.29 -6.38
N ILE A 355 8.91 -7.23 -5.57
CA ILE A 355 8.32 -7.21 -4.22
C ILE A 355 7.09 -6.30 -4.20
N ALA A 356 5.94 -6.80 -3.78
CA ALA A 356 4.74 -5.96 -3.72
C ALA A 356 4.83 -4.87 -2.64
N ILE A 357 5.37 -5.21 -1.46
CA ILE A 357 5.59 -4.33 -0.31
C ILE A 357 7.04 -4.47 0.18
N TYR A 358 7.85 -3.42 0.12
CA TYR A 358 9.17 -3.37 0.76
C TYR A 358 9.22 -2.26 1.80
N ALA A 359 9.76 -2.54 2.98
CA ALA A 359 10.15 -1.53 3.95
C ALA A 359 11.64 -1.68 4.31
N LYS A 360 12.35 -0.55 4.26
CA LYS A 360 13.76 -0.46 4.64
C LYS A 360 13.99 0.78 5.51
N GLY A 361 14.37 0.58 6.77
CA GLY A 361 14.94 1.64 7.59
C GLY A 361 16.46 1.74 7.33
N ASN A 362 17.20 2.26 8.29
CA ASN A 362 18.66 2.19 8.26
C ASN A 362 19.23 1.75 9.64
N LYS A 363 20.55 1.87 9.84
CA LYS A 363 21.19 1.45 11.10
C LYS A 363 20.66 2.21 12.32
N ASP A 364 20.29 3.47 12.13
CA ASP A 364 20.04 4.43 13.20
C ASP A 364 18.53 4.72 13.31
N TYR A 365 17.87 4.89 12.16
CA TYR A 365 16.49 5.33 12.02
C TYR A 365 15.54 4.22 11.54
N GLU A 366 14.38 4.15 12.19
CA GLU A 366 13.29 3.23 11.90
C GLU A 366 12.47 3.69 10.66
N VAL A 367 11.70 2.81 10.03
CA VAL A 367 10.65 3.21 9.06
C VAL A 367 9.28 2.68 9.51
N LYS A 368 8.24 3.52 9.44
CA LYS A 368 6.87 3.21 9.92
C LYS A 368 5.82 3.35 8.82
N GLY A 369 5.02 2.30 8.64
CA GLY A 369 3.95 2.27 7.65
C GLY A 369 2.71 1.49 8.10
N THR A 370 1.53 1.98 7.75
CA THR A 370 0.27 1.23 7.79
C THR A 370 -0.27 1.06 6.38
N LEU A 371 -0.63 -0.17 6.00
CA LEU A 371 -1.27 -0.50 4.73
C LEU A 371 -2.66 -1.09 4.99
N GLY A 372 -3.71 -0.35 4.65
CA GLY A 372 -5.08 -0.83 4.63
C GLY A 372 -5.46 -1.36 3.24
N LEU A 373 -6.00 -2.57 3.19
CA LEU A 373 -6.58 -3.19 1.99
C LEU A 373 -8.07 -3.42 2.23
N SER A 374 -8.90 -3.06 1.26
CA SER A 374 -10.38 -3.09 1.37
C SER A 374 -11.05 -3.46 0.05
N ASP A 375 -12.32 -3.86 0.13
CA ASP A 375 -13.26 -3.93 -1.01
C ASP A 375 -12.71 -4.72 -2.21
N GLU A 376 -12.52 -6.03 -2.04
CA GLU A 376 -11.93 -6.94 -3.04
C GLU A 376 -10.51 -6.61 -3.54
N THR A 377 -9.78 -5.70 -2.91
CA THR A 377 -8.39 -5.37 -3.29
C THR A 377 -7.50 -6.61 -3.39
N LYS A 378 -6.67 -6.66 -4.44
CA LYS A 378 -5.79 -7.80 -4.77
C LYS A 378 -4.36 -7.30 -4.90
N ILE A 379 -3.45 -7.78 -4.06
CA ILE A 379 -2.02 -7.41 -4.09
C ILE A 379 -1.14 -8.65 -4.22
N SER A 380 -0.23 -8.67 -5.20
CA SER A 380 0.62 -9.83 -5.47
C SER A 380 2.01 -9.49 -5.98
N GLY A 381 2.99 -10.37 -5.69
CA GLY A 381 4.33 -10.33 -6.27
C GLY A 381 5.08 -11.67 -6.14
N ASP A 382 6.30 -11.75 -6.69
CA ASP A 382 7.23 -12.88 -6.42
C ASP A 382 7.52 -13.00 -4.91
N LEU A 383 7.57 -11.85 -4.25
CA LEU A 383 7.48 -11.70 -2.80
C LEU A 383 6.35 -10.71 -2.48
N LEU A 384 5.44 -11.06 -1.58
CA LEU A 384 4.40 -10.16 -1.10
C LEU A 384 5.03 -9.04 -0.27
N LEU A 385 5.89 -9.41 0.70
CA LEU A 385 6.44 -8.46 1.65
C LEU A 385 7.91 -8.73 2.01
N LYS A 386 8.72 -7.67 2.05
CA LYS A 386 10.08 -7.66 2.61
C LYS A 386 10.22 -6.53 3.64
N ALA A 387 10.83 -6.79 4.79
CA ALA A 387 11.07 -5.79 5.84
C ALA A 387 12.48 -5.96 6.43
N GLU A 388 13.28 -4.89 6.38
CA GLU A 388 14.70 -4.90 6.78
C GLU A 388 15.14 -3.59 7.47
N ASN A 389 16.19 -3.70 8.30
CA ASN A 389 16.86 -2.61 8.99
C ASN A 389 15.90 -1.72 9.79
N LYS A 390 15.30 -2.23 10.88
CA LYS A 390 14.33 -1.48 11.70
C LYS A 390 13.09 -1.03 10.91
N ALA A 391 12.49 -1.95 10.17
CA ALA A 391 11.20 -1.70 9.50
C ALA A 391 10.02 -2.15 10.37
N SER A 392 9.03 -1.29 10.55
CA SER A 392 7.81 -1.55 11.34
C SER A 392 6.57 -1.30 10.47
N LEU A 393 5.91 -2.38 10.05
CA LEU A 393 4.71 -2.35 9.20
C LEU A 393 3.49 -2.97 9.88
N SER A 394 2.32 -2.35 9.71
CA SER A 394 1.02 -2.97 9.96
C SER A 394 0.25 -3.10 8.64
N VAL A 395 -0.12 -4.32 8.26
CA VAL A 395 -0.91 -4.62 7.06
C VAL A 395 -2.27 -5.15 7.50
N LYS A 396 -3.34 -4.42 7.17
CA LYS A 396 -4.71 -4.73 7.58
C LYS A 396 -5.57 -4.99 6.35
N ALA A 397 -6.00 -6.24 6.19
CA ALA A 397 -6.84 -6.69 5.09
C ALA A 397 -8.30 -6.86 5.54
N ASN A 398 -9.21 -6.21 4.81
CA ASN A 398 -10.65 -6.39 4.92
C ASN A 398 -11.17 -6.81 3.53
N PHE A 399 -11.86 -7.95 3.46
CA PHE A 399 -12.36 -8.56 2.21
C PHE A 399 -11.37 -8.50 1.03
N SER A 400 -10.08 -8.78 1.29
CA SER A 400 -8.97 -8.55 0.34
C SER A 400 -8.08 -9.79 0.15
N PHE A 401 -7.36 -9.83 -0.97
CA PHE A 401 -6.59 -10.99 -1.44
C PHE A 401 -5.11 -10.65 -1.59
N LEU A 402 -4.24 -11.38 -0.90
CA LEU A 402 -2.80 -11.18 -0.87
C LEU A 402 -2.10 -12.44 -1.40
N THR A 403 -1.14 -12.31 -2.31
CA THR A 403 -0.38 -13.44 -2.86
C THR A 403 1.11 -13.17 -2.87
N GLY A 404 1.89 -14.11 -2.32
CA GLY A 404 3.36 -14.05 -2.29
C GLY A 404 3.95 -14.47 -0.96
N GLY A 405 5.26 -14.77 -0.97
CA GLY A 405 6.03 -15.03 0.25
C GLY A 405 6.32 -13.77 1.07
N THR A 406 6.74 -13.94 2.32
CA THR A 406 7.16 -12.83 3.21
C THR A 406 8.57 -13.07 3.76
N ARG A 407 9.38 -12.02 3.91
CA ARG A 407 10.70 -12.06 4.57
C ARG A 407 10.88 -10.85 5.50
N VAL A 408 11.26 -11.08 6.75
CA VAL A 408 11.47 -10.06 7.79
C VAL A 408 12.80 -10.37 8.49
N ASP A 409 13.64 -9.36 8.74
CA ASP A 409 14.90 -9.54 9.47
C ASP A 409 14.70 -9.57 11.00
N ASP A 410 15.79 -9.79 11.74
CA ASP A 410 15.79 -9.93 13.20
C ASP A 410 15.45 -8.63 13.96
N LYS A 411 15.43 -7.49 13.25
CA LYS A 411 15.28 -6.12 13.80
C LYS A 411 14.01 -5.42 13.31
N SER A 412 13.19 -6.11 12.52
CA SER A 412 12.00 -5.57 11.88
C SER A 412 10.74 -6.32 12.35
N THR A 413 9.60 -5.65 12.31
CA THR A 413 8.29 -6.17 12.75
C THR A 413 7.25 -5.95 11.67
N VAL A 414 6.44 -6.97 11.42
CA VAL A 414 5.35 -6.92 10.45
C VAL A 414 4.12 -7.59 11.05
N ASP A 415 3.11 -6.79 11.36
CA ASP A 415 1.82 -7.27 11.82
C ASP A 415 0.89 -7.42 10.62
N LEU A 416 0.37 -8.64 10.38
CA LEU A 416 -0.59 -8.93 9.32
C LEU A 416 -1.94 -9.35 9.91
N GLU A 417 -2.96 -8.54 9.66
CA GLU A 417 -4.34 -8.76 10.11
C GLU A 417 -5.23 -9.09 8.91
N LEU A 418 -5.92 -10.24 8.95
CA LEU A 418 -6.86 -10.68 7.90
C LEU A 418 -8.28 -10.75 8.47
N THR A 419 -9.20 -9.96 7.91
CA THR A 419 -10.60 -9.86 8.38
C THR A 419 -11.60 -10.07 7.24
N HIS A 420 -12.85 -10.40 7.58
CA HIS A 420 -13.99 -10.49 6.65
C HIS A 420 -13.68 -11.23 5.34
N TYR A 421 -13.40 -12.53 5.43
CA TYR A 421 -13.07 -13.41 4.28
C TYR A 421 -11.80 -13.03 3.49
N SER A 422 -10.95 -12.12 3.99
CA SER A 422 -9.62 -11.88 3.41
C SER A 422 -8.77 -13.15 3.36
N LYS A 423 -7.91 -13.27 2.35
CA LYS A 423 -7.08 -14.46 2.13
C LYS A 423 -5.64 -14.06 1.82
N TRP A 424 -4.69 -14.76 2.42
CA TRP A 424 -3.28 -14.74 2.01
C TRP A 424 -2.91 -16.10 1.43
N TYR A 425 -2.45 -16.12 0.18
CA TYR A 425 -1.90 -17.30 -0.49
C TYR A 425 -0.36 -17.20 -0.51
N LEU A 426 0.29 -18.05 0.29
CA LEU A 426 1.74 -18.10 0.40
C LEU A 426 2.33 -18.85 -0.81
N THR A 427 3.24 -18.23 -1.54
CA THR A 427 3.93 -18.86 -2.67
C THR A 427 5.43 -18.98 -2.43
N LYS A 428 6.03 -20.07 -2.93
CA LYS A 428 7.48 -20.22 -3.02
C LYS A 428 8.03 -19.21 -4.04
N ARG A 429 9.22 -18.66 -3.78
CA ARG A 429 9.87 -17.66 -4.66
C ARG A 429 10.30 -18.32 -5.98
N LYS A 430 10.08 -17.64 -7.12
CA LYS A 430 10.48 -18.15 -8.45
C LYS A 430 11.98 -18.36 -8.62
N TYR A 431 12.80 -17.50 -7.99
CA TYR A 431 14.22 -17.30 -8.35
C TYR A 431 15.26 -17.78 -7.31
N ASN A 432 14.87 -18.54 -6.29
CA ASN A 432 15.81 -19.17 -5.34
C ASN A 432 15.51 -20.67 -5.23
N GLY A 433 16.24 -21.50 -6.00
CA GLY A 433 15.95 -22.93 -6.17
C GLY A 433 16.18 -23.85 -4.95
N LEU A 434 16.75 -23.35 -3.86
CA LEU A 434 16.73 -24.02 -2.55
C LEU A 434 16.15 -23.05 -1.51
N GLN A 435 14.94 -23.36 -1.05
CA GLN A 435 14.41 -22.88 0.23
C GLN A 435 13.60 -24.04 0.83
N GLU A 436 13.85 -24.36 2.10
CA GLU A 436 13.18 -25.47 2.79
C GLU A 436 11.66 -25.25 2.88
N SER A 437 10.88 -26.33 2.99
CA SER A 437 9.42 -26.28 3.25
C SER A 437 9.11 -25.88 4.71
N VAL A 438 9.80 -24.87 5.23
CA VAL A 438 9.69 -24.38 6.60
C VAL A 438 9.23 -22.92 6.58
N SER A 439 8.08 -22.66 7.20
CA SER A 439 7.58 -21.31 7.48
C SER A 439 7.74 -20.99 8.96
N SER A 440 7.95 -19.72 9.31
CA SER A 440 8.15 -19.27 10.70
C SER A 440 7.36 -18.00 10.99
N LEU A 441 6.66 -17.97 12.13
CA LEU A 441 5.89 -16.83 12.64
C LEU A 441 6.32 -16.51 14.08
N SER A 442 6.33 -15.22 14.45
CA SER A 442 6.56 -14.78 15.83
C SER A 442 5.39 -15.10 16.76
N SER A 443 4.16 -15.05 16.24
CA SER A 443 2.93 -15.47 16.90
C SER A 443 1.83 -15.72 15.85
N LEU A 444 0.73 -16.36 16.27
CA LEU A 444 -0.46 -16.55 15.44
C LEU A 444 -1.74 -16.49 16.30
N LYS A 445 -2.71 -15.68 15.87
CA LYS A 445 -4.08 -15.70 16.41
C LYS A 445 -5.07 -16.09 15.32
N LEU A 446 -5.94 -17.04 15.62
CA LEU A 446 -7.08 -17.41 14.77
C LEU A 446 -8.38 -17.15 15.53
N SER A 447 -9.30 -16.39 14.94
CA SER A 447 -10.65 -16.17 15.47
C SER A 447 -11.66 -16.41 14.34
N ASN A 448 -12.43 -17.50 14.43
CA ASN A 448 -13.29 -18.02 13.34
C ASN A 448 -12.58 -18.16 11.97
N SER A 449 -11.26 -18.40 11.99
CA SER A 449 -10.38 -18.36 10.81
C SER A 449 -9.73 -19.72 10.54
N THR A 450 -9.40 -19.99 9.28
CA THR A 450 -8.80 -21.27 8.84
C THR A 450 -7.38 -21.07 8.32
N LEU A 451 -6.41 -21.76 8.92
CA LEU A 451 -5.09 -22.01 8.32
C LEU A 451 -5.17 -23.26 7.43
N ILE A 452 -4.57 -23.25 6.24
CA ILE A 452 -4.61 -24.37 5.29
C ILE A 452 -3.19 -24.66 4.82
N PHE A 453 -2.78 -25.92 4.90
CA PHE A 453 -1.58 -26.42 4.24
C PHE A 453 -1.97 -26.90 2.84
N ASP A 454 -1.34 -26.30 1.82
CA ASP A 454 -1.65 -26.55 0.42
C ASP A 454 -1.25 -27.98 -0.01
N GLU A 455 -2.17 -28.69 -0.67
CA GLU A 455 -2.04 -30.11 -1.00
C GLU A 455 -0.99 -30.35 -2.11
N ASP A 456 -0.91 -29.44 -3.09
CA ASP A 456 0.02 -29.53 -4.22
C ASP A 456 1.45 -29.08 -3.87
N SER A 457 1.62 -28.29 -2.81
CA SER A 457 2.92 -27.75 -2.38
C SER A 457 3.86 -28.77 -1.71
N GLY A 458 3.39 -30.00 -1.45
CA GLY A 458 4.08 -31.03 -0.68
C GLY A 458 4.10 -30.72 0.82
N TYR A 459 4.61 -31.67 1.62
CA TYR A 459 4.58 -31.58 3.09
C TYR A 459 5.49 -30.48 3.65
N GLN A 460 5.01 -29.79 4.69
CA GLN A 460 5.59 -28.55 5.21
C GLN A 460 5.64 -28.52 6.74
N ILE A 461 6.48 -27.64 7.30
CA ILE A 461 6.58 -27.39 8.74
C ILE A 461 6.33 -25.90 9.01
N LEU A 462 5.38 -25.59 9.89
CA LEU A 462 5.19 -24.25 10.43
C LEU A 462 5.79 -24.16 11.84
N ARG A 463 6.66 -23.18 12.06
CA ARG A 463 7.21 -22.81 13.37
C ARG A 463 6.47 -21.57 13.90
N ILE A 464 6.08 -21.54 15.17
CA ILE A 464 5.37 -20.42 15.81
C ILE A 464 6.03 -20.08 17.14
N GLY A 465 6.36 -18.81 17.39
CA GLY A 465 7.13 -18.38 18.56
C GLY A 465 8.65 -18.34 18.30
N LYS A 466 9.43 -17.78 19.23
CA LYS A 466 10.90 -17.74 19.16
C LYS A 466 11.51 -18.74 20.14
N LYS A 467 12.66 -19.31 19.81
CA LYS A 467 13.39 -20.22 20.73
C LYS A 467 13.71 -19.57 22.08
N ALA A 468 14.07 -18.28 22.07
CA ALA A 468 14.29 -17.50 23.28
C ALA A 468 13.04 -17.31 24.17
N ASP A 469 11.82 -17.49 23.64
CA ASP A 469 10.59 -17.51 24.46
C ASP A 469 10.52 -18.81 25.33
N ILE A 470 11.35 -19.83 25.06
CA ILE A 470 11.57 -21.01 25.92
C ILE A 470 12.69 -20.71 26.94
N ASP A 471 13.85 -20.27 26.46
CA ASP A 471 15.06 -20.03 27.27
C ASP A 471 14.85 -18.94 28.34
N ALA A 472 13.89 -18.02 28.13
CA ALA A 472 13.49 -17.00 29.09
C ALA A 472 12.83 -17.56 30.37
N ARG A 473 12.43 -18.84 30.43
CA ARG A 473 11.84 -19.43 31.65
C ARG A 473 12.79 -19.46 32.86
N ASP A 474 14.10 -19.50 32.62
CA ASP A 474 15.12 -19.47 33.69
C ASP A 474 15.45 -18.04 34.19
N ASN A 475 15.00 -16.99 33.50
CA ASN A 475 15.29 -15.59 33.84
C ASN A 475 13.99 -14.83 34.15
N ILE A 476 13.58 -14.88 35.43
CA ILE A 476 12.33 -14.29 35.92
C ILE A 476 12.40 -12.74 35.88
N SER A 477 11.79 -12.13 34.85
CA SER A 477 10.85 -10.98 34.95
C SER A 477 10.33 -10.57 33.56
N ASP A 478 9.03 -10.25 33.47
CA ASP A 478 8.31 -9.46 32.45
C ASP A 478 7.45 -10.16 31.37
N SER A 479 7.52 -11.48 31.15
CA SER A 479 6.84 -12.14 29.99
C SER A 479 5.67 -13.09 30.29
N THR A 480 5.18 -13.15 31.53
CA THR A 480 4.34 -14.25 32.07
C THR A 480 3.01 -14.56 31.36
N ASP A 481 2.46 -13.63 30.57
CA ASP A 481 1.17 -13.83 29.88
C ASP A 481 1.27 -13.97 28.35
N LYS A 482 2.48 -13.92 27.76
CA LYS A 482 2.64 -13.85 26.30
C LYS A 482 2.43 -15.21 25.61
N LYS A 483 1.18 -15.54 25.29
CA LYS A 483 0.83 -16.70 24.44
C LYS A 483 1.26 -16.46 23.00
N VAL A 484 2.01 -17.39 22.41
CA VAL A 484 2.50 -17.31 21.02
C VAL A 484 1.46 -17.84 20.01
N TYR A 485 0.53 -18.68 20.47
CA TYR A 485 -0.61 -19.15 19.67
C TYR A 485 -1.91 -18.97 20.45
N SER A 486 -2.96 -18.49 19.79
CA SER A 486 -4.30 -18.37 20.39
C SER A 486 -5.42 -18.67 19.38
N ALA A 487 -6.46 -19.37 19.85
CA ALA A 487 -7.58 -19.82 19.03
C ALA A 487 -8.95 -19.47 19.67
N GLU A 488 -9.83 -18.85 18.89
CA GLU A 488 -11.16 -18.38 19.31
C GLU A 488 -12.26 -18.79 18.33
N GLY A 489 -13.44 -19.14 18.86
CA GLY A 489 -14.60 -19.56 18.07
C GLY A 489 -14.32 -20.80 17.23
N ASN A 490 -14.76 -20.78 15.98
CA ASN A 490 -14.52 -21.85 15.00
C ASN A 490 -13.13 -21.71 14.33
N ALA A 491 -12.07 -21.66 15.14
CA ALA A 491 -10.69 -21.63 14.65
C ALA A 491 -10.30 -23.00 14.08
N GLN A 492 -9.77 -23.03 12.86
CA GLN A 492 -9.49 -24.25 12.12
C GLN A 492 -8.06 -24.31 11.58
N ILE A 493 -7.50 -25.51 11.50
CA ILE A 493 -6.28 -25.79 10.74
C ILE A 493 -6.55 -27.02 9.86
N LYS A 494 -6.12 -26.96 8.60
CA LYS A 494 -6.11 -28.12 7.70
C LYS A 494 -4.66 -28.56 7.44
N LEU A 495 -4.37 -29.85 7.68
CA LEU A 495 -3.03 -30.46 7.62
C LEU A 495 -3.08 -31.73 6.77
N ASN A 496 -2.09 -31.95 5.91
CA ASN A 496 -1.96 -33.19 5.13
C ASN A 496 -1.25 -34.28 5.94
N ALA A 497 -1.80 -35.49 5.95
CA ALA A 497 -1.12 -36.65 6.54
C ALA A 497 -1.35 -37.90 5.67
N PHE A 498 -0.26 -38.53 5.23
CA PHE A 498 -0.31 -39.75 4.44
C PHE A 498 -0.66 -40.96 5.29
N LEU A 499 -1.59 -41.77 4.77
CA LEU A 499 -1.96 -43.08 5.28
C LEU A 499 -1.85 -44.08 4.12
N SER A 500 -1.11 -45.18 4.32
CA SER A 500 -0.91 -46.20 3.29
C SER A 500 -2.15 -47.07 3.06
N ASP A 501 -2.12 -47.91 2.01
CA ASP A 501 -3.20 -48.87 1.72
C ASP A 501 -3.25 -50.04 2.71
N GLU A 502 -2.21 -50.23 3.54
CA GLU A 502 -2.20 -51.08 4.75
C GLU A 502 -2.70 -50.34 5.99
N GLY A 503 -3.10 -49.08 5.83
CA GLY A 503 -3.52 -48.21 6.91
C GLY A 503 -2.38 -47.80 7.85
N MET A 504 -1.16 -47.59 7.36
CA MET A 504 0.00 -47.14 8.17
C MET A 504 0.39 -45.69 7.88
N PHE A 505 0.70 -44.91 8.92
CA PHE A 505 1.24 -43.55 8.79
C PHE A 505 2.71 -43.52 8.35
N ASP A 506 3.08 -42.50 7.57
CA ASP A 506 4.46 -42.20 7.16
C ASP A 506 4.96 -40.89 7.80
N SER A 507 6.02 -40.97 8.61
CA SER A 507 6.57 -39.83 9.36
C SER A 507 7.19 -38.74 8.50
N HIS A 508 7.56 -39.02 7.25
CA HIS A 508 8.12 -38.07 6.30
C HIS A 508 7.06 -37.46 5.37
N LYS A 509 5.82 -37.97 5.42
CA LYS A 509 4.69 -37.51 4.62
C LYS A 509 3.54 -37.01 5.51
N THR A 510 3.83 -36.00 6.34
CA THR A 510 2.85 -35.37 7.23
C THR A 510 3.27 -33.94 7.53
N ASP A 511 2.33 -33.01 7.42
CA ASP A 511 2.51 -31.60 7.80
C ASP A 511 2.65 -31.45 9.32
N ARG A 512 3.46 -30.47 9.75
CA ARG A 512 3.78 -30.28 11.18
C ARG A 512 3.65 -28.84 11.62
N ILE A 513 3.20 -28.63 12.85
CA ILE A 513 3.29 -27.34 13.54
C ILE A 513 4.13 -27.49 14.82
N LEU A 514 5.16 -26.67 14.96
CA LEU A 514 6.06 -26.66 16.11
C LEU A 514 5.94 -25.30 16.83
N ILE A 515 5.48 -25.31 18.08
CA ILE A 515 5.14 -24.10 18.82
C ILE A 515 6.12 -23.89 19.98
N TYR A 516 6.93 -22.85 19.88
CA TYR A 516 7.99 -22.43 20.79
C TYR A 516 7.44 -21.40 21.77
N GLY A 517 6.56 -21.84 22.67
CA GLY A 517 5.92 -21.00 23.67
C GLY A 517 4.54 -21.51 24.10
N ASP A 518 3.91 -20.77 25.01
CA ASP A 518 2.59 -21.10 25.55
C ASP A 518 1.44 -20.83 24.57
N ILE A 519 0.35 -21.60 24.69
CA ILE A 519 -0.84 -21.48 23.83
C ILE A 519 -2.13 -21.25 24.62
N SER A 520 -3.21 -20.86 23.93
CA SER A 520 -4.56 -20.74 24.51
C SER A 520 -5.68 -21.08 23.51
N GLY A 521 -6.84 -21.48 24.06
CA GLY A 521 -8.04 -21.78 23.27
C GLY A 521 -8.17 -23.23 22.80
N THR A 522 -9.01 -23.44 21.79
CA THR A 522 -9.26 -24.74 21.17
C THR A 522 -9.33 -24.59 19.65
N THR A 523 -8.73 -25.54 18.93
CA THR A 523 -8.59 -25.49 17.48
C THR A 523 -9.07 -26.79 16.84
N PHE A 524 -9.85 -26.67 15.77
CA PHE A 524 -10.39 -27.80 15.03
C PHE A 524 -9.48 -28.18 13.86
N ILE A 525 -8.94 -29.39 13.89
CA ILE A 525 -8.03 -29.94 12.89
C ILE A 525 -8.82 -30.76 11.87
N HIS A 526 -8.70 -30.38 10.59
CA HIS A 526 -9.06 -31.23 9.46
C HIS A 526 -7.80 -31.93 8.94
N VAL A 527 -7.86 -33.24 8.76
CA VAL A 527 -6.80 -34.02 8.11
C VAL A 527 -7.12 -34.14 6.61
N GLN A 528 -6.34 -33.46 5.78
CA GLN A 528 -6.37 -33.53 4.31
C GLN A 528 -5.62 -34.76 3.81
N ASN A 529 -5.91 -35.14 2.56
CA ASN A 529 -5.39 -36.36 1.92
C ASN A 529 -5.68 -37.69 2.67
N PHE A 530 -6.57 -37.66 3.66
CA PHE A 530 -7.01 -38.83 4.40
C PHE A 530 -8.05 -39.63 3.58
N PRO A 531 -7.79 -40.91 3.25
CA PRO A 531 -8.67 -41.66 2.35
C PRO A 531 -10.02 -41.96 3.02
N LYS A 532 -11.13 -41.80 2.29
CA LYS A 532 -12.47 -42.21 2.78
C LYS A 532 -12.73 -43.71 2.67
N TYR A 533 -12.01 -44.37 1.76
CA TYR A 533 -12.09 -45.79 1.45
C TYR A 533 -10.66 -46.33 1.32
N ALA A 534 -10.38 -47.45 1.98
CA ALA A 534 -9.15 -48.20 1.76
C ALA A 534 -9.19 -48.89 0.38
N ARG A 535 -8.05 -48.98 -0.32
CA ARG A 535 -7.95 -49.81 -1.55
C ARG A 535 -7.84 -51.30 -1.23
N LYS A 536 -7.42 -51.64 -0.01
CA LYS A 536 -7.24 -52.99 0.51
C LYS A 536 -7.82 -53.01 1.92
N GLU A 537 -8.71 -53.96 2.20
CA GLU A 537 -9.28 -54.08 3.53
C GLU A 537 -8.25 -54.64 4.52
N VAL A 538 -8.23 -54.06 5.72
CA VAL A 538 -7.35 -54.45 6.83
C VAL A 538 -8.22 -55.02 7.94
N TYR A 539 -7.97 -56.28 8.30
CA TYR A 539 -8.78 -57.03 9.26
C TYR A 539 -8.11 -57.19 10.62
N GLU A 540 -6.77 -57.20 10.64
CA GLU A 540 -5.95 -57.19 11.85
C GLU A 540 -5.18 -55.87 11.92
N GLY A 541 -5.11 -55.26 13.09
CA GLY A 541 -4.52 -53.94 13.29
C GLY A 541 -3.87 -53.78 14.65
N ARG A 542 -3.14 -52.68 14.81
CA ARG A 542 -2.52 -52.25 16.06
C ARG A 542 -2.67 -50.74 16.22
N ASP A 543 -2.73 -50.26 17.46
CA ASP A 543 -2.72 -48.83 17.72
C ASP A 543 -1.46 -48.18 17.12
N GLN A 544 -1.67 -47.07 16.44
CA GLN A 544 -0.67 -46.33 15.69
C GLN A 544 -0.94 -44.83 15.80
N SER A 545 0.10 -44.01 15.79
CA SER A 545 -0.11 -42.56 15.76
C SER A 545 1.02 -41.76 15.18
N ILE A 546 0.66 -40.64 14.56
CA ILE A 546 1.56 -39.66 13.98
C ILE A 546 1.42 -38.31 14.67
N SER A 547 2.52 -37.70 15.08
CA SER A 547 2.54 -36.34 15.61
C SER A 547 2.12 -35.35 14.51
N LEU A 548 1.20 -34.44 14.83
CA LEU A 548 0.80 -33.32 13.96
C LEU A 548 1.30 -31.98 14.50
N ILE A 549 1.13 -31.75 15.81
CA ILE A 549 1.43 -30.47 16.46
C ILE A 549 2.20 -30.73 17.75
N GLN A 550 3.30 -30.01 17.98
CA GLN A 550 4.05 -30.04 19.23
C GLN A 550 4.19 -28.66 19.84
N VAL A 551 4.16 -28.58 21.17
CA VAL A 551 4.18 -27.34 21.95
C VAL A 551 5.20 -27.47 23.08
N ALA A 552 6.20 -26.59 23.11
CA ALA A 552 7.21 -26.55 24.17
C ALA A 552 6.75 -25.75 25.41
N GLY A 553 5.74 -24.90 25.27
CA GLY A 553 5.10 -24.19 26.39
C GLY A 553 3.84 -24.89 26.91
N THR A 554 3.08 -24.17 27.73
CA THR A 554 1.84 -24.64 28.34
C THR A 554 0.74 -24.85 27.30
N ALA A 555 0.10 -26.01 27.34
CA ALA A 555 -1.09 -26.38 26.56
C ALA A 555 -2.04 -27.23 27.43
N GLN A 556 -3.14 -27.70 26.85
CA GLN A 556 -4.07 -28.66 27.48
C GLN A 556 -4.37 -29.80 26.51
N ALA A 557 -4.74 -30.99 27.02
CA ALA A 557 -5.05 -32.16 26.18
C ALA A 557 -6.19 -31.91 25.16
N GLY A 558 -7.07 -30.94 25.41
CA GLY A 558 -8.15 -30.51 24.52
C GLY A 558 -7.85 -29.32 23.60
N SER A 559 -6.62 -28.77 23.59
CA SER A 559 -6.28 -27.57 22.78
C SER A 559 -6.40 -27.79 21.26
N PHE A 560 -6.23 -29.03 20.79
CA PHE A 560 -6.40 -29.42 19.39
C PHE A 560 -7.33 -30.64 19.32
N GLN A 561 -8.39 -30.53 18.52
CA GLN A 561 -9.46 -31.54 18.42
C GLN A 561 -9.76 -31.83 16.95
N LEU A 562 -10.26 -33.03 16.63
CA LEU A 562 -10.61 -33.37 15.24
C LEU A 562 -11.93 -32.68 14.85
N ALA A 563 -11.96 -32.05 13.67
CA ALA A 563 -13.03 -31.17 13.22
C ALA A 563 -14.36 -31.84 12.77
N ASN A 564 -14.59 -33.11 13.15
CA ASN A 564 -15.81 -33.85 12.83
C ASN A 564 -16.66 -34.03 14.11
N GLY A 565 -17.95 -33.64 14.02
CA GLY A 565 -18.79 -33.36 15.19
C GLY A 565 -19.24 -34.57 16.04
N TYR A 566 -19.77 -34.24 17.22
CA TYR A 566 -20.33 -35.09 18.28
C TYR A 566 -19.43 -36.19 18.88
N GLU A 567 -18.81 -37.05 18.07
CA GLU A 567 -18.06 -38.21 18.60
C GLU A 567 -16.53 -38.05 18.59
N GLY A 568 -16.01 -37.01 17.94
CA GLY A 568 -14.60 -36.61 17.99
C GLY A 568 -13.63 -37.59 17.31
N TYR A 569 -14.09 -38.31 16.29
CA TYR A 569 -13.27 -39.21 15.47
C TYR A 569 -13.63 -39.16 13.97
N THR A 570 -12.79 -39.78 13.14
CA THR A 570 -13.09 -40.12 11.75
C THR A 570 -12.74 -41.59 11.47
N THR A 571 -13.25 -42.15 10.38
CA THR A 571 -13.00 -43.54 9.97
C THR A 571 -12.66 -43.62 8.48
N VAL A 572 -11.87 -44.62 8.13
CA VAL A 572 -11.61 -45.00 6.73
C VAL A 572 -12.38 -46.30 6.47
N LYS A 573 -13.31 -46.30 5.51
CA LYS A 573 -14.09 -47.52 5.23
C LYS A 573 -13.16 -48.61 4.69
N GLY A 574 -13.14 -49.76 5.34
CA GLY A 574 -12.23 -50.88 5.03
C GLY A 574 -11.02 -50.98 5.97
N PHE A 575 -10.83 -50.03 6.89
CA PHE A 575 -9.85 -50.15 7.98
C PHE A 575 -10.54 -50.32 9.36
N PRO A 576 -9.92 -51.04 10.31
CA PRO A 576 -10.52 -51.37 11.60
C PRO A 576 -10.16 -50.32 12.68
N TYR A 577 -10.13 -49.04 12.30
CA TYR A 577 -9.59 -47.96 13.14
C TYR A 577 -10.59 -46.80 13.33
N GLN A 578 -10.72 -46.31 14.56
CA GLN A 578 -11.22 -44.95 14.81
C GLN A 578 -10.04 -44.00 14.92
N TYR A 579 -10.00 -42.98 14.07
CA TYR A 579 -8.94 -41.98 14.06
C TYR A 579 -9.33 -40.77 14.91
N ARG A 580 -8.54 -40.49 15.95
CA ARG A 580 -8.77 -39.40 16.92
C ARG A 580 -7.51 -38.54 17.06
N ILE A 581 -7.64 -37.34 17.61
CA ILE A 581 -6.49 -36.57 18.09
C ILE A 581 -6.37 -36.74 19.60
N ARG A 582 -5.16 -37.01 20.10
CA ARG A 582 -4.81 -37.03 21.53
C ARG A 582 -3.60 -36.15 21.78
N GLY A 583 -3.68 -35.28 22.79
CA GLY A 583 -2.54 -34.54 23.32
C GLY A 583 -1.86 -35.31 24.44
N TYR A 584 -0.62 -35.74 24.25
CA TYR A 584 0.26 -36.27 25.28
C TYR A 584 1.10 -35.13 25.88
N GLY A 585 1.42 -35.17 27.16
CA GLY A 585 2.17 -34.10 27.85
C GLY A 585 1.70 -33.85 29.29
N PRO A 586 2.28 -32.85 29.98
CA PRO A 586 2.15 -32.65 31.43
C PRO A 586 0.75 -32.76 32.01
N GLY A 587 0.49 -33.83 32.74
CA GLY A 587 -0.80 -34.08 33.40
C GLY A 587 -1.94 -34.47 32.44
N SER A 588 -1.63 -34.88 31.21
CA SER A 588 -2.62 -35.38 30.26
C SER A 588 -3.27 -36.68 30.74
N PRO A 589 -4.61 -36.85 30.58
CA PRO A 589 -5.28 -38.13 30.85
C PRO A 589 -4.83 -39.26 29.91
N PHE A 590 -4.06 -38.95 28.85
CA PHE A 590 -3.46 -39.95 27.96
C PHE A 590 -2.00 -40.29 28.31
N GLY A 591 -1.41 -39.57 29.29
CA GLY A 591 -0.03 -39.72 29.72
C GLY A 591 0.95 -38.75 29.05
N GLU A 592 2.19 -38.82 29.51
CA GLU A 592 3.26 -37.88 29.14
C GLU A 592 3.79 -38.05 27.71
N ALA A 593 4.30 -36.95 27.14
CA ALA A 593 4.90 -36.94 25.81
C ALA A 593 6.25 -37.67 25.81
N LYS A 594 6.48 -38.53 24.81
CA LYS A 594 7.70 -39.33 24.72
C LYS A 594 8.85 -38.47 24.19
N THR A 595 9.86 -38.23 25.01
CA THR A 595 11.07 -37.45 24.64
C THR A 595 11.76 -37.96 23.37
N THR A 596 11.75 -39.26 23.12
CA THR A 596 12.26 -39.90 21.89
C THR A 596 11.45 -39.59 20.62
N GLN A 597 10.33 -38.88 20.75
CA GLN A 597 9.46 -38.43 19.65
C GLN A 597 9.37 -36.90 19.56
N ARG A 598 10.24 -36.17 20.29
CA ARG A 598 10.29 -34.70 20.27
C ARG A 598 10.88 -34.19 18.96
N LEU A 599 10.21 -33.19 18.38
CA LEU A 599 10.55 -32.47 17.15
C LEU A 599 10.63 -30.95 17.39
N VAL A 600 9.87 -30.42 18.35
CA VAL A 600 10.03 -29.04 18.82
C VAL A 600 11.31 -28.92 19.66
N GLU A 601 12.22 -28.01 19.28
CA GLU A 601 13.50 -27.84 19.96
C GLU A 601 13.32 -27.35 21.42
N GLY A 602 14.36 -27.53 22.24
CA GLY A 602 14.39 -27.16 23.65
C GLY A 602 14.43 -28.38 24.57
N GLU A 603 14.45 -28.13 25.88
CA GLU A 603 14.53 -29.15 26.93
C GLU A 603 13.22 -29.24 27.74
N GLY A 604 13.23 -29.95 28.87
CA GLY A 604 12.08 -30.13 29.76
C GLY A 604 10.93 -30.93 29.14
N ASP A 605 9.75 -30.84 29.75
CA ASP A 605 8.52 -31.45 29.23
C ASP A 605 7.94 -30.66 28.06
N PHE A 606 7.08 -31.31 27.27
CA PHE A 606 6.42 -30.73 26.10
C PHE A 606 5.09 -31.44 25.83
N TRP A 607 4.25 -30.86 24.98
CA TRP A 607 3.04 -31.49 24.48
C TRP A 607 3.22 -32.02 23.05
N ASP A 608 2.67 -33.20 22.78
CA ASP A 608 2.63 -33.85 21.47
C ASP A 608 1.19 -34.24 21.11
N PHE A 609 0.58 -33.52 20.18
CA PHE A 609 -0.76 -33.78 19.67
C PHE A 609 -0.68 -34.68 18.45
N ARG A 610 -1.10 -35.93 18.65
CA ARG A 610 -0.96 -37.01 17.68
C ARG A 610 -2.33 -37.40 17.10
N LEU A 611 -2.36 -37.64 15.80
CA LEU A 611 -3.45 -38.36 15.13
C LEU A 611 -3.25 -39.85 15.36
N GLU A 612 -4.16 -40.48 16.08
CA GLU A 612 -4.10 -41.87 16.52
C GLU A 612 -5.17 -42.70 15.83
N GLY A 613 -4.77 -43.78 15.14
CA GLY A 613 -5.66 -44.84 14.69
C GLY A 613 -5.83 -45.88 15.79
N ILE A 614 -6.94 -45.82 16.51
CA ILE A 614 -7.28 -46.73 17.62
C ILE A 614 -7.95 -47.97 17.05
N TYR A 615 -7.38 -49.15 17.29
CA TYR A 615 -7.85 -50.42 16.76
C TYR A 615 -9.16 -50.88 17.42
N ILE A 616 -10.21 -51.01 16.61
CA ILE A 616 -11.45 -51.67 17.01
C ILE A 616 -11.37 -53.12 16.56
N SER A 617 -10.92 -53.97 17.48
CA SER A 617 -11.00 -55.42 17.31
C SER A 617 -12.44 -55.84 16.98
N PRO A 618 -12.67 -56.58 15.87
CA PRO A 618 -13.98 -57.12 15.55
C PRO A 618 -14.32 -58.24 16.54
N ARG A 619 -14.91 -57.88 17.68
CA ARG A 619 -15.37 -58.83 18.69
C ARG A 619 -16.46 -59.73 18.08
N LEU A 620 -16.09 -60.96 17.74
CA LEU A 620 -16.99 -62.12 17.66
C LEU A 620 -17.52 -62.42 19.08
N GLY A 621 -18.40 -61.54 19.56
CA GLY A 621 -18.77 -61.41 20.96
C GLY A 621 -20.10 -62.04 21.30
N SER A 622 -20.10 -63.36 21.50
CA SER A 622 -21.12 -63.96 22.38
C SER A 622 -20.88 -63.42 23.79
N TYR A 623 -21.81 -62.60 24.30
CA TYR A 623 -21.61 -61.82 25.52
C TYR A 623 -21.88 -62.65 26.78
N ASN A 624 -20.85 -62.89 27.60
CA ASN A 624 -20.97 -63.55 28.90
C ASN A 624 -20.42 -62.67 30.06
N GLY A 625 -21.21 -61.66 30.41
CA GLY A 625 -21.13 -60.89 31.66
C GLY A 625 -19.97 -59.87 31.81
N PRO A 626 -19.92 -59.12 32.93
CA PRO A 626 -20.93 -59.01 33.98
C PRO A 626 -21.39 -57.54 34.18
N PHE A 627 -21.93 -56.89 33.15
CA PHE A 627 -22.63 -55.61 33.30
C PHE A 627 -24.15 -55.83 33.32
N GLY A 628 -24.86 -55.02 34.13
CA GLY A 628 -26.25 -55.26 34.47
C GLY A 628 -27.22 -55.19 33.29
N LYS A 629 -28.40 -55.82 33.45
CA LYS A 629 -29.52 -55.67 32.52
C LYS A 629 -29.77 -54.18 32.20
N PRO A 630 -29.94 -53.80 30.93
CA PRO A 630 -30.60 -52.54 30.60
C PRO A 630 -31.96 -52.50 31.30
N SER A 631 -32.26 -51.37 31.96
CA SER A 631 -33.61 -51.16 32.48
C SER A 631 -34.58 -51.13 31.29
N ALA A 632 -35.71 -51.83 31.41
CA ALA A 632 -36.69 -51.87 30.33
C ALA A 632 -37.29 -50.47 30.12
N PHE A 633 -37.32 -50.00 28.87
CA PHE A 633 -37.96 -48.73 28.51
C PHE A 633 -39.47 -48.80 28.84
N SER A 634 -39.90 -48.05 29.86
CA SER A 634 -41.31 -47.76 30.06
C SER A 634 -41.76 -46.73 29.02
N LEU A 635 -42.62 -47.15 28.09
CA LEU A 635 -43.27 -46.25 27.13
C LEU A 635 -44.29 -45.35 27.85
N SER A 636 -43.82 -44.22 28.38
CA SER A 636 -44.69 -43.12 28.78
C SER A 636 -45.27 -42.41 27.55
N ARG A 637 -46.54 -42.00 27.70
CA ARG A 637 -47.45 -41.49 26.66
C ARG A 637 -46.86 -40.36 25.79
N PRO A 638 -47.30 -40.19 24.53
CA PRO A 638 -46.90 -39.05 23.70
C PRO A 638 -47.20 -37.70 24.37
N VAL A 639 -46.24 -36.79 24.30
CA VAL A 639 -46.44 -35.37 24.65
C VAL A 639 -47.20 -34.69 23.50
N ALA A 640 -48.12 -33.78 23.83
CA ALA A 640 -48.87 -33.01 22.84
C ALA A 640 -47.94 -32.07 22.06
N PRO A 641 -48.26 -31.74 20.79
CA PRO A 641 -47.47 -30.78 20.01
C PRO A 641 -47.51 -29.37 20.67
N PRO A 642 -46.44 -28.58 20.54
CA PRO A 642 -46.45 -27.19 20.99
C PRO A 642 -47.47 -26.35 20.20
N PRO A 643 -47.98 -25.25 20.78
CA PRO A 643 -48.80 -24.30 20.03
C PRO A 643 -47.97 -23.63 18.90
N PRO A 644 -48.60 -23.22 17.79
CA PRO A 644 -47.90 -22.54 16.70
C PRO A 644 -47.46 -21.12 17.11
N ASP A 645 -46.29 -20.71 16.63
CA ASP A 645 -45.77 -19.35 16.83
C ASP A 645 -46.67 -18.29 16.18
N PRO A 646 -46.78 -17.08 16.76
CA PRO A 646 -47.44 -15.95 16.12
C PRO A 646 -46.68 -15.48 14.87
N LEU A 647 -47.41 -15.06 13.84
CA LEU A 647 -46.82 -14.60 12.57
C LEU A 647 -45.89 -13.39 12.75
N PRO A 648 -44.85 -13.25 11.88
CA PRO A 648 -43.95 -12.10 11.92
C PRO A 648 -44.67 -10.81 11.52
N THR A 649 -44.71 -9.83 12.42
CA THR A 649 -45.24 -8.49 12.13
C THR A 649 -44.36 -7.77 11.10
N SER A 650 -44.99 -7.24 10.05
CA SER A 650 -44.32 -6.43 9.03
C SER A 650 -43.81 -5.11 9.61
N PHE A 651 -42.49 -4.92 9.60
CA PHE A 651 -41.89 -3.59 9.70
C PHE A 651 -41.81 -2.98 8.29
N MET A 652 -42.85 -2.22 7.92
CA MET A 652 -42.73 -1.23 6.85
C MET A 652 -41.96 0.00 7.33
N SER A 653 -41.41 0.75 6.38
CA SER A 653 -40.76 2.04 6.64
C SER A 653 -41.79 3.14 6.86
N ASP A 654 -41.59 3.95 7.89
CA ASP A 654 -42.24 5.27 8.00
C ASP A 654 -41.18 6.38 7.98
N SER A 655 -41.36 7.32 7.06
CA SER A 655 -40.69 8.62 7.04
C SER A 655 -41.64 9.66 7.64
N PRO A 656 -41.19 10.55 8.55
CA PRO A 656 -42.09 11.49 9.20
C PRO A 656 -42.48 12.63 8.25
N PHE A 657 -43.77 12.71 7.93
CA PHE A 657 -44.44 13.93 7.49
C PHE A 657 -45.69 14.15 8.35
N SER A 658 -45.93 15.40 8.76
CA SER A 658 -46.85 15.73 9.85
C SER A 658 -47.84 16.83 9.46
N GLU A 659 -49.08 16.44 9.22
CA GLU A 659 -50.26 17.30 9.10
C GLU A 659 -51.42 16.53 9.77
N SER A 660 -52.45 17.11 10.39
CA SER A 660 -52.66 18.34 11.17
C SER A 660 -54.18 18.49 11.28
N SER A 661 -54.71 18.58 12.50
CA SER A 661 -56.07 19.05 12.78
C SER A 661 -56.02 19.86 14.10
N ASP A 662 -56.92 20.80 14.40
CA ASP A 662 -58.30 20.95 13.92
C ASP A 662 -58.82 22.43 13.99
N SER A 663 -60.12 22.64 13.66
CA SER A 663 -60.97 23.86 13.84
C SER A 663 -60.75 25.08 12.90
N VAL A 664 -61.65 25.46 11.96
CA VAL A 664 -63.08 25.91 12.06
C VAL A 664 -63.22 27.23 12.86
N ALA A 665 -63.79 28.36 12.42
CA ALA A 665 -64.35 28.87 11.14
C ALA A 665 -64.55 30.44 11.24
N PRO A 666 -65.12 31.19 10.26
CA PRO A 666 -64.95 32.66 10.11
C PRO A 666 -66.02 33.51 10.86
N PRO A 667 -65.91 34.87 10.91
CA PRO A 667 -66.10 35.76 9.74
C PRO A 667 -64.81 36.33 9.11
#